data_AF-L1I9W8-F1
#
_entry.id   AF-L1I9W8-F1
#
_cell.length_a   1.000
_cell.length_b   1.000
_cell.length_c   1.000
_cell.angle_alpha   90.00
_cell.angle_beta   90.00
_cell.angle_gamma   90.00
#
_symmetry.space_group_name_H-M   'P 1'
#
loop_
_entity.id
_entity.type
_entity.pdbx_description
1 polymer ?
#
loop_
_entity_poly.entity_id
_entity_poly.type
_entity_poly.pdbx_seq_one_letter_code
_entity_poly.pdbx_strand_id
1 'polypeptide(L)'
;MSAIGGNPAKNRRISLKHVETVPRVANRCFRDRCVAIRDYMRLLARQGRNFDHQLRDYDANMHRAADSSVFFCSRPIQTALSRKVFNILLICLSAMYLSITAAWARRVATGGSHKLRCFRFSCFELRDGSRCNGRVSLQRVGILHYESSAEHDEAGVGPTLAEEGWGNCTIDLKFPKPVKMNGFFFVTASGRGTESEDPVRFLLEGSQCDGRWKVVGASAWRYDWLKTKSEDLSVYRFWNGRYNTTKSRGEMEVLSFHTPGLETLLIVLLNLFRTLLLGVPAMFGLLKREEQGKKAIQVGILCLVANLLALLCVDEENRLGMMTNVILSLSFFLSLRYFEDETLFWLSALVIFGSWCVLGYMIAYTAIFRVGLLVSLSSTCVLLYRDHVLSTSWNLVNFDRARYEEGWRLFLSRLEQEEEVKQLSNYLRHIVGNASIHSLQAGMVMRRWLKKKSFSDLLQMRFSSSVSDGVMQVDRDGVPVQSLHRLYSQAVCLQVVLAEKVRWWASQSRGYFVVQDQEGRNAFITCEEALALQDSSPTSSSIIPLKSISRTIEKVARSYGGEVCRVLDISRARIVFDDIEGVSRCLSIIKNDRDVEILRLKGRMAQDQRADCEESDGDSFGRRDLMMNICIRNEETICLGVENHIAEVQLQVITLAALQTSEAHSRYLAVRNLRRE
;
A
#
# COMPACT_ATOMS: atom_id res chain seq x y z
N MET A 1 22.02 61.91 -1.25
CA MET A 1 22.91 60.98 -1.97
C MET A 1 22.48 59.54 -1.69
N SER A 2 21.61 58.99 -2.54
CA SER A 2 21.57 57.57 -2.92
C SER A 2 20.35 57.37 -3.82
N ALA A 3 20.61 56.91 -5.03
CA ALA A 3 19.69 56.91 -6.15
C ALA A 3 18.72 55.72 -6.08
N ILE A 4 17.42 56.01 -6.18
CA ILE A 4 16.38 55.02 -6.46
C ILE A 4 16.10 55.10 -7.95
N GLY A 5 16.67 54.17 -8.71
CA GLY A 5 16.45 54.02 -10.14
C GLY A 5 15.11 53.35 -10.43
N GLY A 6 14.13 54.13 -10.86
CA GLY A 6 12.86 53.64 -11.41
C GLY A 6 13.07 53.06 -12.81
N ASN A 7 12.62 51.82 -13.01
CA ASN A 7 12.66 51.13 -14.29
C ASN A 7 11.30 51.31 -15.00
N PRO A 8 11.22 52.02 -16.14
CA PRO A 8 9.95 52.20 -16.83
C PRO A 8 9.60 50.94 -17.62
N ALA A 9 8.50 50.30 -17.24
CA ALA A 9 7.91 49.20 -17.98
C ALA A 9 7.57 49.66 -19.41
N LYS A 10 8.39 49.22 -20.37
CA LYS A 10 8.12 49.34 -21.81
C LYS A 10 6.86 48.54 -22.15
N ASN A 11 5.74 49.25 -22.25
CA ASN A 11 4.53 48.80 -22.93
C ASN A 11 4.84 48.58 -24.43
N ARG A 12 5.34 47.39 -24.79
CA ARG A 12 5.31 46.91 -26.18
C ARG A 12 3.86 46.55 -26.52
N ARG A 13 3.12 47.52 -27.05
CA ARG A 13 1.95 47.26 -27.91
C ARG A 13 2.46 46.44 -29.10
N ILE A 14 2.22 45.13 -29.06
CA ILE A 14 2.29 44.29 -30.25
C ILE A 14 1.12 44.74 -31.13
N SER A 15 1.44 45.47 -32.18
CA SER A 15 0.52 45.81 -33.26
C SER A 15 0.07 44.52 -33.95
N LEU A 16 -1.09 44.00 -33.55
CA LEU A 16 -1.89 43.05 -34.33
C LEU A 16 -2.39 43.75 -35.61
N LYS A 17 -1.50 43.91 -36.59
CA LYS A 17 -1.86 44.17 -37.98
C LYS A 17 -1.33 43.00 -38.79
N HIS A 18 -2.23 42.37 -39.56
CA HIS A 18 -2.08 41.12 -40.31
C HIS A 18 -2.47 39.85 -39.53
N VAL A 19 -3.73 39.79 -39.10
CA VAL A 19 -4.50 38.56 -39.28
C VAL A 19 -5.17 38.71 -40.64
N GLU A 20 -4.51 38.19 -41.67
CA GLU A 20 -5.10 38.03 -42.99
C GLU A 20 -6.36 37.16 -42.85
N THR A 21 -7.44 37.69 -43.39
CA THR A 21 -8.72 37.07 -43.72
C THR A 21 -8.77 35.54 -43.58
N VAL A 22 -9.20 35.06 -42.40
CA VAL A 22 -9.86 33.76 -42.31
C VAL A 22 -11.13 33.87 -43.16
N PRO A 23 -11.30 33.05 -44.22
CA PRO A 23 -12.46 33.16 -45.10
C PRO A 23 -13.75 33.01 -44.28
N ARG A 24 -14.76 33.82 -44.64
CA ARG A 24 -16.12 33.83 -44.07
C ARG A 24 -16.88 32.51 -44.37
N VAL A 25 -16.37 31.38 -43.90
CA VAL A 25 -17.08 30.08 -43.91
C VAL A 25 -18.00 29.95 -42.69
N ALA A 26 -17.94 30.89 -41.74
CA ALA A 26 -18.70 30.88 -40.49
C ALA A 26 -20.23 31.07 -40.59
N ASN A 27 -20.81 31.23 -41.79
CA ASN A 27 -22.24 31.51 -41.93
C ASN A 27 -23.13 30.30 -42.27
N ARG A 28 -22.59 29.09 -42.42
CA ARG A 28 -23.40 27.86 -42.39
C ARG A 28 -23.34 27.26 -40.99
N CYS A 29 -24.07 27.88 -40.07
CA CYS A 29 -24.40 27.24 -38.80
C CYS A 29 -25.22 25.99 -39.15
N PHE A 30 -24.65 24.80 -38.96
CA PHE A 30 -25.34 23.51 -39.00
C PHE A 30 -26.33 23.47 -37.84
N ARG A 31 -27.45 24.20 -37.97
CA ARG A 31 -28.32 24.61 -36.87
C ARG A 31 -28.67 23.45 -35.93
N ASP A 32 -28.97 22.27 -36.45
CA ASP A 32 -29.40 21.14 -35.62
C ASP A 32 -28.23 20.46 -34.88
N ARG A 33 -27.07 20.30 -35.53
CA ARG A 33 -25.86 19.72 -34.91
C ARG A 33 -25.31 20.63 -33.81
N CYS A 34 -25.22 21.92 -34.10
CA CYS A 34 -24.78 22.91 -33.12
C CYS A 34 -25.72 22.98 -31.92
N VAL A 35 -27.03 22.78 -32.12
CA VAL A 35 -28.01 22.72 -31.03
C VAL A 35 -27.74 21.50 -30.15
N ALA A 36 -27.54 20.31 -30.71
CA ALA A 36 -27.26 19.09 -29.94
C ALA A 36 -25.97 19.20 -29.10
N ILE A 37 -24.87 19.66 -29.71
CA ILE A 37 -23.61 19.90 -28.99
C ILE A 37 -23.81 20.93 -27.88
N ARG A 38 -24.46 22.06 -28.19
CA ARG A 38 -24.71 23.14 -27.23
C ARG A 38 -25.60 22.67 -26.07
N ASP A 39 -26.63 21.88 -26.34
CA ASP A 39 -27.55 21.39 -25.32
C ASP A 39 -26.88 20.35 -24.43
N TYR A 40 -26.00 19.51 -24.99
CA TYR A 40 -25.15 18.64 -24.17
C TYR A 40 -24.17 19.46 -23.32
N MET A 41 -23.49 20.46 -23.88
CA MET A 41 -22.60 21.34 -23.11
C MET A 41 -23.36 22.11 -22.01
N ARG A 42 -24.61 22.51 -22.26
CA ARG A 42 -25.50 23.08 -21.24
C ARG A 42 -25.88 22.07 -20.19
N LEU A 43 -26.15 20.82 -20.55
CA LEU A 43 -26.41 19.74 -19.60
C LEU A 43 -25.18 19.52 -18.70
N LEU A 44 -23.98 19.46 -19.28
CA LEU A 44 -22.72 19.39 -18.53
C LEU A 44 -22.55 20.58 -17.58
N ALA A 45 -22.80 21.79 -18.06
CA ALA A 45 -22.70 23.01 -17.25
C ALA A 45 -23.74 23.04 -16.12
N ARG A 46 -24.99 22.65 -16.40
CA ARG A 46 -26.11 22.59 -15.41
C ARG A 46 -25.87 21.55 -14.32
N GLN A 47 -25.22 20.43 -14.65
CA GLN A 47 -24.87 19.44 -13.64
C GLN A 47 -23.94 19.99 -12.56
N GLY A 48 -23.28 21.13 -12.79
CA GLY A 48 -22.52 21.90 -11.79
C GLY A 48 -21.33 21.16 -11.16
N ARG A 49 -21.12 19.91 -11.56
CA ARG A 49 -20.08 19.02 -11.01
C ARG A 49 -18.93 18.97 -12.00
N ASN A 50 -17.80 19.53 -11.61
CA ASN A 50 -16.56 19.38 -12.34
C ASN A 50 -16.15 17.89 -12.37
N PHE A 51 -16.00 17.30 -13.55
CA PHE A 51 -15.59 15.89 -13.69
C PHE A 51 -14.20 15.63 -13.13
N ASP A 52 -13.32 16.64 -13.12
CA ASP A 52 -12.02 16.58 -12.46
C ASP A 52 -12.16 16.55 -10.92
N HIS A 53 -13.23 17.13 -10.37
CA HIS A 53 -13.56 16.98 -8.96
C HIS A 53 -14.07 15.58 -8.67
N GLN A 54 -14.98 15.05 -9.49
CA GLN A 54 -15.47 13.68 -9.32
C GLN A 54 -14.35 12.64 -9.46
N LEU A 55 -13.39 12.84 -10.37
CA LEU A 55 -12.23 11.98 -10.53
C LEU A 55 -11.32 12.04 -9.29
N ARG A 56 -11.04 13.25 -8.78
CA ARG A 56 -10.27 13.42 -7.53
C ARG A 56 -10.98 12.82 -6.32
N ASP A 57 -12.30 13.00 -6.21
CA ASP A 57 -13.11 12.38 -5.17
C ASP A 57 -13.08 10.86 -5.30
N TYR A 58 -13.23 10.32 -6.50
CA TYR A 58 -13.20 8.88 -6.73
C TYR A 58 -11.83 8.31 -6.38
N ASP A 59 -10.73 8.93 -6.82
CA ASP A 59 -9.36 8.51 -6.48
C ASP A 59 -9.11 8.58 -4.96
N ALA A 60 -9.55 9.67 -4.32
CA ALA A 60 -9.50 9.86 -2.87
C ALA A 60 -10.46 8.95 -2.09
N ASN A 61 -11.37 8.24 -2.73
CA ASN A 61 -12.27 7.28 -2.09
C ASN A 61 -12.08 5.85 -2.61
N MET A 62 -11.22 5.61 -3.60
CA MET A 62 -11.07 4.30 -4.24
C MET A 62 -10.59 3.24 -3.25
N HIS A 63 -9.75 3.62 -2.30
CA HIS A 63 -9.30 2.78 -1.19
C HIS A 63 -10.40 2.47 -0.16
N ARG A 64 -11.63 2.97 -0.35
CA ARG A 64 -12.82 2.66 0.45
C ARG A 64 -13.81 1.74 -0.28
N ALA A 65 -13.51 1.32 -1.51
CA ALA A 65 -14.32 0.34 -2.26
C ALA A 65 -14.35 -1.04 -1.55
N ALA A 66 -15.08 -2.03 -2.06
CA ALA A 66 -15.37 -3.30 -1.37
C ALA A 66 -14.14 -3.98 -0.71
N ASP A 67 -14.35 -4.71 0.39
CA ASP A 67 -13.28 -5.24 1.26
C ASP A 67 -12.26 -6.16 0.55
N SER A 68 -12.66 -6.86 -0.51
CA SER A 68 -11.75 -7.69 -1.31
C SER A 68 -10.70 -6.86 -2.06
N SER A 69 -11.00 -5.59 -2.40
CA SER A 69 -10.07 -4.73 -3.14
C SER A 69 -8.91 -4.22 -2.28
N VAL A 70 -8.91 -4.47 -0.96
CA VAL A 70 -7.81 -4.09 -0.05
C VAL A 70 -6.55 -4.91 -0.34
N PHE A 71 -6.73 -6.19 -0.65
CA PHE A 71 -5.63 -7.14 -0.89
C PHE A 71 -5.06 -7.05 -2.30
N PHE A 72 -5.81 -6.40 -3.18
CA PHE A 72 -5.38 -5.99 -4.52
C PHE A 72 -5.11 -4.48 -4.55
N CYS A 73 -4.67 -3.94 -3.41
CA CYS A 73 -4.32 -2.56 -3.09
C CYS A 73 -2.89 -2.09 -3.42
N SER A 74 -2.57 -1.39 -4.53
CA SER A 74 -1.29 -0.70 -4.83
C SER A 74 -0.85 0.30 -3.75
N ARG A 75 -1.73 0.55 -2.78
CA ARG A 75 -1.42 1.28 -1.55
C ARG A 75 -1.98 0.48 -0.36
N PRO A 76 -1.38 -0.67 -0.01
CA PRO A 76 -2.01 -1.63 0.90
C PRO A 76 -2.19 -1.02 2.30
N ILE A 77 -1.20 -0.25 2.77
CA ILE A 77 -1.27 0.42 4.08
C ILE A 77 -2.28 1.56 4.13
N GLN A 78 -2.35 2.41 3.11
CA GLN A 78 -3.38 3.47 3.08
C GLN A 78 -4.77 2.85 3.07
N THR A 79 -4.92 1.74 2.35
CA THR A 79 -6.18 1.01 2.28
C THR A 79 -6.48 0.28 3.58
N ALA A 80 -5.48 -0.25 4.29
CA ALA A 80 -5.67 -0.80 5.63
C ALA A 80 -6.12 0.28 6.62
N LEU A 81 -5.47 1.47 6.58
CA LEU A 81 -5.82 2.62 7.42
C LEU A 81 -7.21 3.21 7.11
N SER A 82 -7.79 2.93 5.94
CA SER A 82 -9.18 3.34 5.65
C SER A 82 -10.20 2.45 6.37
N ARG A 83 -9.80 1.27 6.87
CA ARG A 83 -10.68 0.30 7.50
C ARG A 83 -10.77 0.52 9.01
N LYS A 84 -12.01 0.68 9.50
CA LYS A 84 -12.30 0.84 10.93
C LYS A 84 -11.76 -0.32 11.78
N VAL A 85 -11.92 -1.56 11.33
CA VAL A 85 -11.45 -2.76 12.05
C VAL A 85 -9.93 -2.71 12.26
N PHE A 86 -9.18 -2.37 11.22
CA PHE A 86 -7.72 -2.23 11.30
C PHE A 86 -7.31 -1.08 12.22
N ASN A 87 -7.99 0.06 12.15
CA ASN A 87 -7.72 1.19 13.05
C ASN A 87 -8.02 0.86 14.52
N ILE A 88 -9.11 0.12 14.81
CA ILE A 88 -9.42 -0.36 16.15
C ILE A 88 -8.31 -1.28 16.66
N LEU A 89 -7.85 -2.22 15.83
CA LEU A 89 -6.72 -3.09 16.17
C LEU A 89 -5.46 -2.29 16.50
N LEU A 90 -5.10 -1.29 15.67
CA LEU A 90 -3.96 -0.42 15.92
C LEU A 90 -4.11 0.39 17.23
N ILE A 91 -5.31 0.88 17.55
CA ILE A 91 -5.59 1.58 18.81
C ILE A 91 -5.45 0.63 20.00
N CYS A 92 -5.96 -0.61 19.91
CA CYS A 92 -5.79 -1.61 20.96
C CYS A 92 -4.31 -1.94 21.20
N LEU A 93 -3.53 -2.12 20.12
CA LEU A 93 -2.09 -2.34 20.22
C LEU A 93 -1.37 -1.11 20.79
N SER A 94 -1.75 0.10 20.38
CA SER A 94 -1.22 1.36 20.93
C SER A 94 -1.50 1.46 22.44
N ALA A 95 -2.72 1.17 22.89
CA ALA A 95 -3.10 1.18 24.31
C ALA A 95 -2.30 0.14 25.11
N MET A 96 -2.06 -1.05 24.55
CA MET A 96 -1.20 -2.06 25.16
C MET A 96 0.23 -1.51 25.35
N TYR A 97 0.85 -0.92 24.33
CA TYR A 97 2.18 -0.31 24.47
C TYR A 97 2.21 0.90 25.40
N LEU A 98 1.12 1.68 25.47
CA LEU A 98 1.01 2.78 26.42
C LEU A 98 1.01 2.26 27.86
N SER A 99 0.33 1.14 28.12
CA SER A 99 0.34 0.49 29.45
C SER A 99 1.75 0.01 29.85
N ILE A 100 2.50 -0.53 28.88
CA ILE A 100 3.89 -0.95 29.06
C ILE A 100 4.78 0.27 29.33
N THR A 101 4.61 1.35 28.56
CA THR A 101 5.30 2.64 28.77
C THR A 101 5.04 3.18 30.16
N ALA A 102 3.78 3.17 30.63
CA ALA A 102 3.41 3.63 31.96
C ALA A 102 4.00 2.75 33.07
N ALA A 103 4.09 1.43 32.86
CA ALA A 103 4.77 0.53 33.79
C ALA A 103 6.27 0.87 33.91
N TRP A 104 6.95 1.09 32.79
CA TRP A 104 8.37 1.48 32.78
C TRP A 104 8.61 2.86 33.37
N ALA A 105 7.76 3.85 33.04
CA ALA A 105 7.85 5.20 33.61
C ALA A 105 7.67 5.18 35.14
N ARG A 106 6.72 4.38 35.66
CA ARG A 106 6.58 4.15 37.11
C ARG A 106 7.83 3.51 37.70
N ARG A 107 8.50 2.60 36.98
CA ARG A 107 9.74 1.97 37.44
C ARG A 107 10.90 2.98 37.52
N VAL A 108 11.04 3.86 36.53
CA VAL A 108 12.00 4.98 36.58
C VAL A 108 11.70 5.88 37.78
N ALA A 109 10.44 6.27 37.96
CA ALA A 109 10.02 7.15 39.06
C ALA A 109 10.25 6.53 40.45
N THR A 110 10.20 5.20 40.56
CA THR A 110 10.43 4.47 41.82
C THR A 110 11.87 3.97 41.98
N GLY A 111 12.75 4.20 41.00
CA GLY A 111 14.12 3.66 40.98
C GLY A 111 14.17 2.13 41.06
N GLY A 112 13.12 1.46 40.59
CA GLY A 112 12.96 0.02 40.74
C GLY A 112 12.79 -0.46 42.19
N SER A 113 12.44 0.43 43.12
CA SER A 113 12.28 0.05 44.53
C SER A 113 11.04 -0.80 44.79
N HIS A 114 11.19 -1.79 45.67
CA HIS A 114 10.13 -2.70 46.09
C HIS A 114 9.88 -2.57 47.59
N LYS A 115 8.62 -2.63 48.02
CA LYS A 115 8.27 -2.64 49.45
C LYS A 115 8.10 -4.07 49.95
N LEU A 116 8.99 -4.53 50.82
CA LEU A 116 8.96 -5.89 51.39
C LEU A 116 9.25 -5.83 52.89
N ARG A 117 8.80 -6.84 53.65
CA ARG A 117 8.84 -6.80 55.12
C ARG A 117 9.76 -7.86 55.73
N CYS A 118 9.76 -9.04 55.14
CA CYS A 118 10.59 -10.16 55.56
C CYS A 118 11.63 -10.45 54.49
N PHE A 119 12.86 -10.71 54.89
CA PHE A 119 13.97 -11.09 54.00
C PHE A 119 14.69 -12.30 54.56
N ARG A 120 15.22 -13.13 53.66
CA ARG A 120 16.00 -14.31 53.99
C ARG A 120 17.27 -14.29 53.16
N PHE A 121 18.41 -14.17 53.82
CA PHE A 121 19.71 -14.28 53.20
C PHE A 121 20.23 -15.71 53.39
N SER A 122 20.35 -16.45 52.29
CA SER A 122 20.82 -17.83 52.27
C SER A 122 22.21 -17.91 51.64
N CYS A 123 23.21 -18.37 52.38
CA CYS A 123 24.56 -18.60 51.86
C CYS A 123 24.71 -20.07 51.41
N PHE A 124 25.17 -20.28 50.19
CA PHE A 124 25.35 -21.61 49.60
C PHE A 124 26.81 -22.05 49.54
N GLU A 125 27.73 -21.11 49.31
CA GLU A 125 29.17 -21.41 49.12
C GLU A 125 30.03 -20.33 49.77
N LEU A 126 31.09 -20.80 50.43
CA LEU A 126 32.09 -19.97 51.09
C LEU A 126 33.32 -19.75 50.20
N ARG A 127 34.17 -18.78 50.56
CA ARG A 127 35.34 -18.38 49.75
C ARG A 127 36.30 -19.54 49.48
N ASP A 128 36.45 -20.46 50.43
CA ASP A 128 37.27 -21.67 50.26
C ASP A 128 36.69 -22.70 49.28
N GLY A 129 35.48 -22.47 48.77
CA GLY A 129 34.77 -23.37 47.86
C GLY A 129 33.95 -24.44 48.58
N SER A 130 33.95 -24.46 49.92
CA SER A 130 33.11 -25.37 50.69
C SER A 130 31.64 -24.95 50.62
N ARG A 131 30.74 -25.95 50.71
CA ARG A 131 29.31 -25.67 50.91
C ARG A 131 29.11 -25.16 52.32
N CYS A 132 28.30 -24.12 52.46
CA CYS A 132 27.97 -23.61 53.77
C CYS A 132 27.12 -24.63 54.53
N ASN A 133 27.67 -25.18 55.61
CA ASN A 133 27.00 -26.13 56.51
C ASN A 133 26.91 -25.62 57.96
N GLY A 134 27.11 -24.31 58.19
CA GLY A 134 27.16 -23.73 59.53
C GLY A 134 27.27 -22.21 59.58
N ARG A 135 28.11 -21.70 60.47
CA ARG A 135 28.31 -20.27 60.71
C ARG A 135 28.89 -19.58 59.48
N VAL A 136 28.14 -18.63 58.91
CA VAL A 136 28.66 -17.71 57.87
C VAL A 136 29.42 -16.59 58.58
N SER A 137 30.58 -16.19 58.04
CA SER A 137 31.38 -15.10 58.58
C SER A 137 30.80 -13.72 58.24
N LEU A 138 29.62 -13.44 58.80
CA LEU A 138 28.90 -12.18 58.63
C LEU A 138 28.66 -11.53 60.00
N GLN A 139 28.97 -10.24 60.08
CA GLN A 139 28.60 -9.40 61.22
C GLN A 139 27.16 -8.88 61.06
N ARG A 140 26.75 -8.56 59.83
CA ARG A 140 25.46 -7.90 59.58
C ARG A 140 25.00 -8.11 58.15
N VAL A 141 23.69 -8.18 57.95
CA VAL A 141 23.02 -8.07 56.65
C VAL A 141 21.96 -6.98 56.76
N GLY A 142 21.85 -6.12 55.75
CA GLY A 142 20.90 -5.01 55.72
C GLY A 142 20.35 -4.75 54.33
N ILE A 143 19.31 -3.93 54.26
CA ILE A 143 18.59 -3.58 53.03
C ILE A 143 18.93 -2.15 52.63
N LEU A 144 19.12 -1.90 51.32
CA LEU A 144 19.46 -0.58 50.78
C LEU A 144 18.27 0.06 50.07
N HIS A 145 18.17 1.39 50.21
CA HIS A 145 17.27 2.26 49.46
C HIS A 145 18.05 3.48 48.96
N TYR A 146 18.41 3.51 47.67
CA TYR A 146 19.20 4.60 47.06
C TYR A 146 20.51 4.87 47.82
N GLU A 147 21.31 3.82 48.05
CA GLU A 147 22.62 3.86 48.71
C GLU A 147 22.59 4.19 50.22
N SER A 148 21.45 4.60 50.78
CA SER A 148 21.26 4.65 52.24
C SER A 148 20.76 3.30 52.77
N SER A 149 21.19 2.96 53.98
CA SER A 149 20.57 1.86 54.72
C SER A 149 19.11 2.21 54.98
N ALA A 150 18.19 1.29 54.68
CA ALA A 150 16.75 1.48 54.89
C ALA A 150 16.39 1.81 56.36
N GLU A 151 17.30 1.52 57.29
CA GLU A 151 17.17 1.85 58.71
C GLU A 151 17.28 3.34 59.03
N HIS A 152 17.95 4.12 58.17
CA HIS A 152 18.12 5.56 58.38
C HIS A 152 16.91 6.37 57.87
N ASP A 153 16.14 5.85 56.91
CA ASP A 153 15.00 6.55 56.32
C ASP A 153 13.71 6.45 57.18
N GLU A 154 13.53 5.39 57.97
CA GLU A 154 12.33 5.16 58.80
C GLU A 154 12.64 5.13 60.31
N ALA A 155 12.88 6.30 60.91
CA ALA A 155 12.78 6.59 62.34
C ALA A 155 13.54 5.64 63.31
N GLY A 156 14.71 5.14 62.93
CA GLY A 156 15.64 4.48 63.85
C GLY A 156 15.22 3.10 64.36
N VAL A 157 14.25 2.45 63.72
CA VAL A 157 13.90 1.06 64.05
C VAL A 157 14.67 0.12 63.15
N GLY A 158 15.82 -0.35 63.64
CA GLY A 158 16.60 -1.40 62.99
C GLY A 158 15.79 -2.70 62.81
N PRO A 159 16.17 -3.59 61.87
CA PRO A 159 15.51 -4.87 61.70
C PRO A 159 15.53 -5.65 63.01
N THR A 160 14.40 -6.24 63.38
CA THR A 160 14.40 -7.25 64.43
C THR A 160 15.00 -8.51 63.80
N LEU A 161 16.20 -8.89 64.22
CA LEU A 161 16.74 -10.21 63.91
C LEU A 161 15.77 -11.23 64.49
N ALA A 162 14.98 -11.85 63.60
CA ALA A 162 13.80 -12.61 64.00
C ALA A 162 14.16 -13.97 64.58
N GLU A 163 15.32 -14.53 64.19
CA GLU A 163 15.98 -15.70 64.77
C GLU A 163 17.27 -15.94 63.97
N GLU A 164 18.43 -16.06 64.62
CA GLU A 164 19.59 -16.64 63.96
C GLU A 164 19.42 -18.16 63.96
N GLY A 165 18.76 -18.69 62.92
CA GLY A 165 18.74 -20.13 62.65
C GLY A 165 20.10 -20.61 62.16
N TRP A 166 21.12 -20.64 63.03
CA TRP A 166 22.52 -20.99 62.71
C TRP A 166 22.71 -22.37 62.06
N GLY A 167 21.67 -23.22 62.06
CA GLY A 167 21.73 -24.57 61.51
C GLY A 167 21.77 -24.67 59.98
N ASN A 168 21.30 -23.66 59.22
CA ASN A 168 21.06 -23.78 57.78
C ASN A 168 21.75 -22.70 56.90
N CYS A 169 22.73 -21.95 57.40
CA CYS A 169 23.37 -20.85 56.65
C CYS A 169 22.39 -19.76 56.16
N THR A 170 21.29 -19.58 56.89
CA THR A 170 20.22 -18.63 56.58
C THR A 170 20.10 -17.57 57.67
N ILE A 171 20.00 -16.31 57.26
CA ILE A 171 19.76 -15.16 58.14
C ILE A 171 18.41 -14.56 57.76
N ASP A 172 17.43 -14.63 58.66
CA ASP A 172 16.10 -14.06 58.46
C ASP A 172 16.01 -12.66 59.08
N LEU A 173 15.70 -11.66 58.25
CA LEU A 173 15.50 -10.26 58.64
C LEU A 173 14.00 -9.94 58.63
N LYS A 174 13.48 -9.39 59.72
CA LYS A 174 12.08 -8.95 59.79
C LYS A 174 11.99 -7.49 60.19
N PHE A 175 11.35 -6.71 59.33
CA PHE A 175 11.08 -5.30 59.60
C PHE A 175 9.68 -5.12 60.19
N PRO A 176 9.49 -4.15 61.11
CA PRO A 176 8.19 -3.86 61.70
C PRO A 176 7.18 -3.39 60.64
N LYS A 177 7.65 -2.66 59.62
CA LYS A 177 6.88 -2.17 58.47
C LYS A 177 7.56 -2.61 57.16
N PRO A 178 6.83 -2.69 56.03
CA PRO A 178 7.44 -2.94 54.74
C PRO A 178 8.42 -1.82 54.36
N VAL A 179 9.68 -2.17 54.16
CA VAL A 179 10.75 -1.25 53.77
C VAL A 179 10.92 -1.23 52.25
N LYS A 180 11.22 -0.07 51.69
CA LYS A 180 11.62 0.04 50.28
C LYS A 180 13.02 -0.52 50.11
N MET A 181 13.23 -1.34 49.10
CA MET A 181 14.54 -1.90 48.75
C MET A 181 14.82 -1.69 47.27
N ASN A 182 16.06 -1.31 46.94
CA ASN A 182 16.63 -1.41 45.59
C ASN A 182 18.05 -1.99 45.63
N GLY A 183 18.39 -2.67 46.71
CA GLY A 183 19.68 -3.29 46.94
C GLY A 183 19.74 -3.89 48.33
N PHE A 184 20.86 -4.49 48.65
CA PHE A 184 21.17 -4.95 50.00
C PHE A 184 22.67 -4.89 50.25
N PHE A 185 23.06 -4.97 51.51
CA PHE A 185 24.46 -5.03 51.88
C PHE A 185 24.69 -6.12 52.92
N PHE A 186 25.93 -6.54 53.04
CA PHE A 186 26.38 -7.34 54.17
C PHE A 186 27.76 -6.89 54.63
N VAL A 187 28.07 -7.13 55.90
CA VAL A 187 29.35 -6.78 56.52
C VAL A 187 30.01 -8.07 56.97
N THR A 188 31.24 -8.30 56.51
CA THR A 188 32.02 -9.50 56.89
C THR A 188 32.40 -9.45 58.38
N ALA A 189 32.63 -10.60 59.01
CA ALA A 189 33.04 -10.61 60.41
C ALA A 189 34.39 -9.88 60.61
N SER A 190 34.57 -9.25 61.77
CA SER A 190 35.80 -8.52 62.12
C SER A 190 36.95 -9.42 62.58
N GLY A 191 36.70 -10.72 62.80
CA GLY A 191 37.70 -11.68 63.25
C GLY A 191 38.76 -11.95 62.18
N ARG A 192 40.05 -11.98 62.57
CA ARG A 192 41.12 -12.44 61.67
C ARG A 192 41.02 -13.96 61.51
N GLY A 193 41.29 -14.47 60.31
CA GLY A 193 41.30 -15.91 60.02
C GLY A 193 39.95 -16.46 59.54
N THR A 194 38.90 -15.64 59.48
CA THR A 194 37.58 -16.05 58.98
C THR A 194 37.37 -15.72 57.50
N GLU A 195 38.42 -15.35 56.77
CA GLU A 195 38.35 -14.96 55.35
C GLU A 195 37.84 -16.12 54.46
N SER A 196 38.19 -17.36 54.82
CA SER A 196 37.73 -18.57 54.11
C SER A 196 36.22 -18.78 54.21
N GLU A 197 35.59 -18.25 55.26
CA GLU A 197 34.18 -18.39 55.58
C GLU A 197 33.30 -17.25 55.03
N ASP A 198 33.87 -16.37 54.19
CA ASP A 198 33.09 -15.31 53.56
C ASP A 198 32.12 -15.89 52.52
N PRO A 199 30.89 -15.38 52.44
CA PRO A 199 29.93 -15.84 51.46
C PRO A 199 30.37 -15.42 50.06
N VAL A 200 30.44 -16.36 49.11
CA VAL A 200 30.71 -16.08 47.69
C VAL A 200 29.57 -16.51 46.78
N ARG A 201 28.70 -17.43 47.23
CA ARG A 201 27.41 -17.67 46.57
C ARG A 201 26.28 -17.56 47.56
N PHE A 202 25.34 -16.69 47.29
CA PHE A 202 24.23 -16.39 48.19
C PHE A 202 22.99 -15.95 47.42
N LEU A 203 21.85 -16.03 48.10
CA LEU A 203 20.54 -15.66 47.61
C LEU A 203 19.83 -14.83 48.66
N LEU A 204 19.23 -13.73 48.25
CA LEU A 204 18.34 -12.94 49.07
C LEU A 204 16.92 -13.17 48.58
N GLU A 205 16.08 -13.72 49.44
CA GLU A 205 14.65 -13.85 49.22
C GLU A 205 13.90 -12.80 50.04
N GLY A 206 12.74 -12.37 49.55
CA GLY A 206 11.89 -11.39 50.21
C GLY A 206 10.43 -11.79 50.15
N SER A 207 9.68 -11.42 51.18
CA SER A 207 8.27 -11.75 51.37
C SER A 207 7.55 -10.60 52.10
N GLN A 208 6.22 -10.55 51.94
CA GLN A 208 5.35 -9.72 52.79
C GLN A 208 5.10 -10.36 54.18
N CYS A 209 5.88 -11.40 54.52
CA CYS A 209 5.65 -12.29 55.66
C CYS A 209 4.37 -13.14 55.52
N ASP A 210 3.99 -13.46 54.27
CA ASP A 210 2.83 -14.28 53.89
C ASP A 210 3.22 -15.73 53.52
N GLY A 211 4.49 -16.09 53.72
CA GLY A 211 5.05 -17.39 53.33
C GLY A 211 5.42 -17.50 51.84
N ARG A 212 5.10 -16.48 51.02
CA ARG A 212 5.51 -16.44 49.60
C ARG A 212 6.84 -15.72 49.48
N TRP A 213 7.90 -16.51 49.39
CA TRP A 213 9.26 -16.01 49.17
C TRP A 213 9.51 -15.81 47.67
N LYS A 214 10.09 -14.66 47.32
CA LYS A 214 10.56 -14.35 45.97
C LYS A 214 12.02 -13.99 46.03
N VAL A 215 12.80 -14.41 45.04
CA VAL A 215 14.20 -13.99 44.92
C VAL A 215 14.24 -12.48 44.62
N VAL A 216 14.93 -11.74 45.47
CA VAL A 216 15.06 -10.28 45.41
C VAL A 216 16.52 -9.82 45.33
N GLY A 217 17.47 -10.74 45.46
CA GLY A 217 18.89 -10.52 45.31
C GLY A 217 19.64 -11.84 45.18
N ALA A 218 20.86 -11.81 44.63
CA ALA A 218 21.77 -12.95 44.61
C ALA A 218 23.21 -12.48 44.48
N SER A 219 24.15 -13.41 44.59
CA SER A 219 25.59 -13.18 44.37
C SER A 219 25.94 -12.77 42.94
N ALA A 220 25.06 -13.05 41.97
CA ALA A 220 25.15 -12.47 40.64
C ALA A 220 23.76 -12.09 40.13
N TRP A 221 23.68 -10.96 39.43
CA TRP A 221 22.44 -10.42 38.91
C TRP A 221 22.66 -9.70 37.58
N ARG A 222 21.59 -9.57 36.79
CA ARG A 222 21.58 -8.91 35.49
C ARG A 222 20.27 -8.18 35.29
N TYR A 223 20.34 -7.00 34.70
CA TYR A 223 19.18 -6.25 34.24
C TYR A 223 18.71 -6.78 32.88
N ASP A 224 17.52 -7.37 32.84
CA ASP A 224 16.89 -8.01 31.69
C ASP A 224 15.55 -7.31 31.38
N TRP A 225 15.64 -6.21 30.65
CA TRP A 225 14.48 -5.41 30.26
C TRP A 225 13.53 -6.09 29.27
N LEU A 226 13.92 -7.25 28.69
CA LEU A 226 13.03 -8.03 27.84
C LEU A 226 11.90 -8.67 28.66
N LYS A 227 12.03 -8.78 29.98
CA LYS A 227 10.95 -9.28 30.84
C LYS A 227 9.95 -8.17 31.15
N THR A 228 8.88 -8.12 30.37
CA THR A 228 7.85 -7.06 30.40
C THR A 228 6.76 -7.22 31.48
N LYS A 229 6.81 -8.25 32.33
CA LYS A 229 5.81 -8.41 33.39
C LYS A 229 5.95 -7.28 34.41
N SER A 230 4.93 -6.42 34.51
CA SER A 230 4.98 -5.14 35.22
C SER A 230 5.02 -5.23 36.74
N GLU A 231 4.78 -6.41 37.32
CA GLU A 231 4.54 -6.55 38.76
C GLU A 231 5.64 -7.26 39.54
N ASP A 232 6.68 -7.79 38.87
CA ASP A 232 7.73 -8.56 39.54
C ASP A 232 9.12 -7.91 39.42
N LEU A 233 9.98 -8.26 40.38
CA LEU A 233 11.44 -8.18 40.32
C LEU A 233 12.04 -8.95 39.13
N SER A 234 11.20 -9.54 38.26
CA SER A 234 11.58 -10.34 37.11
C SER A 234 12.50 -9.64 36.13
N VAL A 235 12.51 -8.31 36.09
CA VAL A 235 13.45 -7.54 35.26
C VAL A 235 14.89 -7.80 35.69
N TYR A 236 15.14 -8.13 36.96
CA TYR A 236 16.43 -8.63 37.39
C TYR A 236 16.44 -10.16 37.26
N ARG A 237 17.39 -10.69 36.49
CA ARG A 237 17.70 -12.12 36.51
C ARG A 237 18.76 -12.32 37.58
N PHE A 238 18.40 -13.04 38.63
CA PHE A 238 19.29 -13.47 39.69
C PHE A 238 19.77 -14.89 39.42
N TRP A 239 21.06 -15.18 39.65
CA TRP A 239 21.60 -16.54 39.57
C TRP A 239 22.76 -16.74 40.55
N ASN A 240 23.12 -18.01 40.76
CA ASN A 240 24.15 -18.42 41.73
C ASN A 240 25.57 -18.27 41.15
N GLY A 241 25.93 -17.08 40.66
CA GLY A 241 27.32 -16.77 40.30
C GLY A 241 28.21 -16.61 41.53
N ARG A 242 29.54 -16.73 41.41
CA ARG A 242 30.46 -16.38 42.50
C ARG A 242 30.62 -14.87 42.57
N TYR A 243 30.31 -14.27 43.72
CA TYR A 243 30.58 -12.88 44.06
C TYR A 243 31.99 -12.76 44.66
N ASN A 244 32.72 -11.71 44.26
CA ASN A 244 34.08 -11.48 44.73
C ASN A 244 34.08 -10.62 46.00
N THR A 245 33.67 -11.22 47.12
CA THR A 245 33.68 -10.56 48.44
C THR A 245 35.08 -10.02 48.74
N THR A 246 35.19 -8.78 49.19
CA THR A 246 36.46 -8.15 49.59
C THR A 246 37.09 -8.92 50.76
N LYS A 247 38.42 -8.88 50.84
CA LYS A 247 39.14 -9.56 51.94
C LYS A 247 39.21 -8.71 53.21
N SER A 248 38.92 -7.41 53.10
CA SER A 248 38.91 -6.50 54.22
C SER A 248 37.82 -6.90 55.23
N ARG A 249 38.23 -7.14 56.47
CA ARG A 249 37.30 -7.51 57.54
C ARG A 249 36.46 -6.31 57.94
N GLY A 250 35.16 -6.51 58.17
CA GLY A 250 34.24 -5.45 58.56
C GLY A 250 33.94 -4.43 57.45
N GLU A 251 34.38 -4.68 56.22
CA GLU A 251 34.00 -3.87 55.07
C GLU A 251 32.56 -4.19 54.65
N MET A 252 31.84 -3.15 54.21
CA MET A 252 30.45 -3.28 53.75
C MET A 252 30.44 -3.65 52.27
N GLU A 253 29.96 -4.85 51.97
CA GLU A 253 29.67 -5.29 50.62
C GLU A 253 28.32 -4.75 50.17
N VAL A 254 28.33 -3.86 49.19
CA VAL A 254 27.12 -3.19 48.68
C VAL A 254 26.69 -3.81 47.35
N LEU A 255 25.52 -4.44 47.35
CA LEU A 255 24.85 -4.92 46.14
C LEU A 255 23.67 -3.98 45.81
N SER A 256 23.96 -2.94 45.04
CA SER A 256 22.96 -2.00 44.54
C SER A 256 22.34 -2.52 43.25
N PHE A 257 21.01 -2.64 43.20
CA PHE A 257 20.25 -2.96 42.00
C PHE A 257 19.75 -1.69 41.31
N HIS A 258 20.58 -0.65 41.25
CA HIS A 258 20.16 0.60 40.64
C HIS A 258 19.73 0.35 39.19
N THR A 259 18.48 0.71 38.89
CA THR A 259 17.96 0.63 37.53
C THR A 259 18.77 1.62 36.67
N PRO A 260 19.47 1.17 35.60
CA PRO A 260 20.29 2.05 34.78
C PRO A 260 19.40 3.13 34.16
N GLY A 261 19.57 4.38 34.61
CA GLY A 261 18.65 5.47 34.31
C GLY A 261 18.54 5.77 32.81
N LEU A 262 19.67 5.80 32.11
CA LEU A 262 19.72 6.03 30.67
C LEU A 262 19.05 4.90 29.87
N GLU A 263 19.39 3.64 30.15
CA GLU A 263 18.79 2.47 29.49
C GLU A 263 17.27 2.46 29.69
N THR A 264 16.83 2.72 30.91
CA THR A 264 15.40 2.67 31.26
C THR A 264 14.64 3.83 30.62
N LEU A 265 15.23 5.02 30.57
CA LEU A 265 14.69 6.14 29.80
C LEU A 265 14.56 5.78 28.31
N LEU A 266 15.59 5.15 27.73
CA LEU A 266 15.56 4.70 26.34
C LEU A 266 14.47 3.64 26.10
N ILE A 267 14.25 2.71 27.04
CA ILE A 267 13.16 1.71 27.00
C ILE A 267 11.79 2.38 27.11
N VAL A 268 11.62 3.40 27.96
CA VAL A 268 10.39 4.21 28.04
C VAL A 268 10.14 4.88 26.69
N LEU A 269 11.15 5.53 26.11
CA LEU A 269 11.06 6.17 24.80
C LEU A 269 10.76 5.17 23.68
N LEU A 270 11.35 3.96 23.72
CA LEU A 270 11.08 2.89 22.76
C LEU A 270 9.58 2.54 22.73
N ASN A 271 8.99 2.31 23.91
CA ASN A 271 7.58 1.93 24.02
C ASN A 271 6.65 3.11 23.73
N LEU A 272 7.07 4.34 24.05
CA LEU A 272 6.35 5.56 23.66
C LEU A 272 6.31 5.70 22.13
N PHE A 273 7.45 5.53 21.45
CA PHE A 273 7.49 5.56 19.98
C PHE A 273 6.64 4.46 19.36
N ARG A 274 6.63 3.24 19.91
CA ARG A 274 5.70 2.17 19.47
C ARG A 274 4.23 2.57 19.66
N THR A 275 3.90 3.19 20.79
CA THR A 275 2.56 3.70 21.08
C THR A 275 2.13 4.72 20.02
N LEU A 276 2.98 5.71 19.74
CA LEU A 276 2.72 6.76 18.75
C LEU A 276 2.68 6.21 17.32
N LEU A 277 3.60 5.30 16.99
CA LEU A 277 3.69 4.62 15.69
C LEU A 277 2.40 3.88 15.32
N LEU A 278 1.64 3.38 16.30
CA LEU A 278 0.38 2.67 16.07
C LEU A 278 -0.84 3.58 16.25
N GLY A 279 -0.83 4.42 17.29
CA GLY A 279 -1.96 5.27 17.65
C GLY A 279 -2.18 6.43 16.70
N VAL A 280 -1.12 7.17 16.33
CA VAL A 280 -1.24 8.35 15.47
C VAL A 280 -1.75 7.99 14.07
N PRO A 281 -1.23 6.94 13.39
CA PRO A 281 -1.77 6.52 12.09
C PRO A 281 -3.22 6.06 12.17
N ALA A 282 -3.61 5.34 13.23
CA ALA A 282 -4.99 4.91 13.42
C ALA A 282 -5.94 6.10 13.57
N MET A 283 -5.54 7.13 14.31
CA MET A 283 -6.30 8.39 14.42
C MET A 283 -6.41 9.10 13.07
N PHE A 284 -5.32 9.17 12.29
CA PHE A 284 -5.39 9.71 10.93
C PHE A 284 -6.31 8.88 10.01
N GLY A 285 -6.29 7.55 10.12
CA GLY A 285 -7.21 6.66 9.41
C GLY A 285 -8.68 6.94 9.75
N LEU A 286 -9.01 7.07 11.03
CA LEU A 286 -10.36 7.45 11.48
C LEU A 286 -10.78 8.84 10.99
N LEU A 287 -9.83 9.78 10.89
CA LEU A 287 -10.03 11.11 10.36
C LEU A 287 -9.99 11.19 8.82
N LYS A 288 -9.94 10.05 8.11
CA LYS A 288 -9.91 10.00 6.64
C LYS A 288 -8.68 10.73 6.04
N ARG A 289 -7.54 10.61 6.72
CA ARG A 289 -6.23 11.18 6.33
C ARG A 289 -5.17 10.08 6.22
N GLU A 290 -5.50 9.04 5.47
CA GLU A 290 -4.74 7.79 5.34
C GLU A 290 -3.29 8.03 4.83
N GLU A 291 -3.10 9.03 3.96
CA GLU A 291 -1.76 9.43 3.50
C GLU A 291 -0.89 10.01 4.63
N GLN A 292 -1.47 10.86 5.48
CA GLN A 292 -0.78 11.39 6.66
C GLN A 292 -0.49 10.26 7.66
N GLY A 293 -1.42 9.31 7.79
CA GLY A 293 -1.22 8.10 8.57
C GLY A 293 -0.02 7.27 8.08
N LYS A 294 0.10 7.03 6.76
CA LYS A 294 1.27 6.36 6.17
C LYS A 294 2.57 7.11 6.48
N LYS A 295 2.60 8.43 6.32
CA LYS A 295 3.79 9.25 6.65
C LYS A 295 4.14 9.17 8.13
N ALA A 296 3.14 9.18 9.01
CA ALA A 296 3.33 9.01 10.45
C ALA A 296 3.92 7.63 10.79
N ILE A 297 3.51 6.55 10.10
CA ILE A 297 4.13 5.23 10.23
C ILE A 297 5.62 5.29 9.87
N GLN A 298 5.94 5.88 8.72
CA GLN A 298 7.32 5.99 8.24
C GLN A 298 8.21 6.76 9.21
N VAL A 299 7.75 7.92 9.70
CA VAL A 299 8.49 8.71 10.69
C VAL A 299 8.62 7.96 12.02
N GLY A 300 7.55 7.32 12.49
CA GLY A 300 7.58 6.54 13.73
C GLY A 300 8.58 5.39 13.69
N ILE A 301 8.75 4.72 12.53
CA ILE A 301 9.75 3.66 12.36
C ILE A 301 11.17 4.23 12.40
N LEU A 302 11.42 5.41 11.81
CA LEU A 302 12.74 6.05 11.89
C LEU A 302 13.09 6.44 13.32
N CYS A 303 12.13 7.00 14.08
CA CYS A 303 12.31 7.28 15.50
C CYS A 303 12.60 5.99 16.31
N LEU A 304 11.89 4.89 15.99
CA LEU A 304 12.13 3.58 16.60
C LEU A 304 13.54 3.07 16.31
N VAL A 305 14.00 3.15 15.06
CA VAL A 305 15.36 2.74 14.66
C VAL A 305 16.43 3.57 15.38
N ALA A 306 16.27 4.89 15.43
CA ALA A 306 17.21 5.76 16.14
C ALA A 306 17.29 5.41 17.63
N ASN A 307 16.16 5.13 18.28
CA ASN A 307 16.12 4.73 19.68
C ASN A 307 16.75 3.33 19.91
N LEU A 308 16.51 2.37 19.01
CA LEU A 308 17.15 1.06 19.06
C LEU A 308 18.67 1.13 18.86
N LEU A 309 19.16 2.04 18.01
CA LEU A 309 20.60 2.30 17.85
C LEU A 309 21.20 2.91 19.12
N ALA A 310 20.50 3.82 19.78
CA ALA A 310 20.94 4.35 21.07
C ALA A 310 21.00 3.25 22.14
N LEU A 311 19.99 2.37 22.20
CA LEU A 311 20.00 1.21 23.08
C LEU A 311 21.15 0.24 22.76
N LEU A 312 21.45 0.01 21.48
CA LEU A 312 22.55 -0.85 21.02
C LEU A 312 23.92 -0.38 21.52
N CYS A 313 24.10 0.95 21.66
CA CYS A 313 25.32 1.54 22.19
C CYS A 313 25.47 1.37 23.72
N VAL A 314 24.36 1.28 24.45
CA VAL A 314 24.36 1.24 25.92
C VAL A 314 24.29 -0.19 26.46
N ASP A 315 23.48 -1.06 25.84
CA ASP A 315 23.27 -2.44 26.29
C ASP A 315 24.18 -3.41 25.52
N GLU A 316 25.36 -3.68 26.07
CA GLU A 316 26.35 -4.56 25.45
C GLU A 316 25.86 -6.01 25.33
N GLU A 317 25.06 -6.46 26.29
CA GLU A 317 24.72 -7.86 26.45
C GLU A 317 23.56 -8.31 25.55
N ASN A 318 22.72 -7.38 25.09
CA ASN A 318 21.63 -7.64 24.15
C ASN A 318 21.90 -7.11 22.74
N ARG A 319 23.16 -6.76 22.41
CA ARG A 319 23.55 -6.16 21.12
C ARG A 319 23.02 -6.91 19.91
N LEU A 320 23.13 -8.24 19.89
CA LEU A 320 22.67 -9.04 18.75
C LEU A 320 21.17 -8.89 18.52
N GLY A 321 20.37 -9.03 19.57
CA GLY A 321 18.91 -8.88 19.50
C GLY A 321 18.49 -7.47 19.07
N MET A 322 19.17 -6.44 19.57
CA MET A 322 18.91 -5.05 19.17
C MET A 322 19.31 -4.79 17.70
N MET A 323 20.48 -5.25 17.27
CA MET A 323 20.95 -5.11 15.89
C MET A 323 19.96 -5.76 14.90
N THR A 324 19.46 -6.96 15.21
CA THR A 324 18.46 -7.61 14.36
C THR A 324 17.14 -6.83 14.34
N ASN A 325 16.69 -6.25 15.46
CA ASN A 325 15.52 -5.38 15.48
C ASN A 325 15.71 -4.10 14.65
N VAL A 326 16.91 -3.51 14.65
CA VAL A 326 17.26 -2.36 13.79
C VAL A 326 17.16 -2.74 12.32
N ILE A 327 17.81 -3.85 11.92
CA ILE A 327 17.81 -4.33 10.52
C ILE A 327 16.38 -4.57 10.05
N LEU A 328 15.58 -5.30 10.83
CA LEU A 328 14.21 -5.65 10.44
C LEU A 328 13.28 -4.43 10.40
N SER A 329 13.45 -3.47 11.31
CA SER A 329 12.70 -2.20 11.28
C SER A 329 13.07 -1.36 10.05
N LEU A 330 14.35 -1.30 9.68
CA LEU A 330 14.81 -0.66 8.46
C LEU A 330 14.28 -1.36 7.20
N SER A 331 14.33 -2.70 7.16
CA SER A 331 13.75 -3.49 6.06
C SER A 331 12.26 -3.23 5.91
N PHE A 332 11.52 -3.13 7.01
CA PHE A 332 10.09 -2.79 6.99
C PHE A 332 9.85 -1.35 6.50
N PHE A 333 10.66 -0.38 6.93
CA PHE A 333 10.63 0.98 6.42
C PHE A 333 10.88 1.06 4.91
N LEU A 334 11.92 0.37 4.42
CA LEU A 334 12.25 0.30 3.00
C LEU A 334 11.10 -0.34 2.21
N SER A 335 10.49 -1.38 2.77
CA SER A 335 9.34 -2.04 2.14
C SER A 335 8.13 -1.11 2.03
N LEU A 336 7.81 -0.37 3.09
CA LEU A 336 6.76 0.65 3.07
C LEU A 336 7.03 1.81 2.12
N ARG A 337 8.31 2.14 1.89
CA ARG A 337 8.72 3.31 1.10
C ARG A 337 8.82 3.00 -0.40
N TYR A 338 9.34 1.83 -0.76
CA TYR A 338 9.71 1.47 -2.13
C TYR A 338 8.83 0.37 -2.72
N PHE A 339 8.38 -0.60 -1.92
CA PHE A 339 7.52 -1.68 -2.39
C PHE A 339 6.05 -1.30 -2.17
N GLU A 340 5.58 -0.32 -2.94
CA GLU A 340 4.13 -0.04 -3.05
C GLU A 340 3.41 -1.10 -3.89
N ASP A 341 4.15 -1.90 -4.66
CA ASP A 341 3.58 -3.06 -5.34
C ASP A 341 3.07 -4.08 -4.30
N GLU A 342 1.83 -4.49 -4.51
CA GLU A 342 0.97 -5.24 -3.61
C GLU A 342 1.59 -6.59 -3.26
N THR A 343 2.10 -7.30 -4.29
CA THR A 343 2.65 -8.65 -4.12
C THR A 343 3.96 -8.59 -3.36
N LEU A 344 4.82 -7.62 -3.70
CA LEU A 344 6.11 -7.42 -3.05
C LEU A 344 5.95 -6.95 -1.61
N PHE A 345 4.93 -6.13 -1.30
CA PHE A 345 4.65 -5.71 0.06
C PHE A 345 4.30 -6.89 0.98
N TRP A 346 3.36 -7.75 0.59
CA TRP A 346 2.95 -8.88 1.43
C TRP A 346 4.03 -9.96 1.53
N LEU A 347 4.77 -10.19 0.44
CA LEU A 347 5.91 -11.11 0.46
C LEU A 347 7.04 -10.60 1.35
N SER A 348 7.40 -9.32 1.25
CA SER A 348 8.41 -8.71 2.13
C SER A 348 7.95 -8.72 3.59
N ALA A 349 6.68 -8.43 3.86
CA ALA A 349 6.11 -8.55 5.21
C ALA A 349 6.23 -10.00 5.72
N LEU A 350 5.85 -11.00 4.93
CA LEU A 350 5.98 -12.41 5.34
C LEU A 350 7.43 -12.77 5.68
N VAL A 351 8.41 -12.36 4.86
CA VAL A 351 9.83 -12.64 5.09
C VAL A 351 10.36 -11.91 6.34
N ILE A 352 10.04 -10.62 6.49
CA ILE A 352 10.50 -9.80 7.63
C ILE A 352 9.90 -10.31 8.94
N PHE A 353 8.57 -10.51 8.99
CA PHE A 353 7.89 -10.94 10.21
C PHE A 353 8.09 -12.44 10.50
N GLY A 354 8.32 -13.25 9.47
CA GLY A 354 8.76 -14.63 9.63
C GLY A 354 10.14 -14.70 10.29
N SER A 355 11.04 -13.81 9.87
CA SER A 355 12.35 -13.63 10.51
C SER A 355 12.22 -13.17 11.96
N TRP A 356 11.27 -12.25 12.28
CA TRP A 356 10.94 -11.90 13.67
C TRP A 356 10.43 -13.09 14.48
N CYS A 357 9.58 -13.94 13.90
CA CYS A 357 9.06 -15.12 14.56
C CYS A 357 10.20 -16.10 14.93
N VAL A 358 11.05 -16.43 13.95
CA VAL A 358 12.21 -17.32 14.17
C VAL A 358 13.16 -16.73 15.20
N LEU A 359 13.51 -15.45 15.08
CA LEU A 359 14.39 -14.80 16.05
C LEU A 359 13.79 -14.79 17.45
N GLY A 360 12.52 -14.38 17.57
CA GLY A 360 11.78 -14.35 18.83
C GLY A 360 11.76 -15.71 19.53
N TYR A 361 11.65 -16.80 18.76
CA TYR A 361 11.78 -18.16 19.25
C TYR A 361 13.21 -18.45 19.75
N MET A 362 14.24 -18.13 18.94
CA MET A 362 15.64 -18.38 19.29
C MET A 362 16.10 -17.63 20.56
N ILE A 363 15.59 -16.41 20.78
CA ILE A 363 15.91 -15.61 21.98
C ILE A 363 14.94 -15.87 23.15
N ALA A 364 14.02 -16.84 23.03
CA ALA A 364 12.97 -17.15 23.99
C ALA A 364 12.08 -15.94 24.38
N TYR A 365 11.93 -14.97 23.47
CA TYR A 365 11.16 -13.76 23.70
C TYR A 365 9.74 -13.89 23.15
N THR A 366 8.86 -14.38 24.03
CA THR A 366 7.46 -14.74 23.71
C THR A 366 6.65 -13.62 23.04
N ALA A 367 6.91 -12.35 23.37
CA ALA A 367 6.19 -11.23 22.78
C ALA A 367 6.52 -11.03 21.29
N ILE A 368 7.81 -11.00 20.92
CA ILE A 368 8.23 -10.89 19.52
C ILE A 368 7.75 -12.11 18.73
N PHE A 369 7.88 -13.30 19.30
CA PHE A 369 7.40 -14.53 18.66
C PHE A 369 5.90 -14.44 18.33
N ARG A 370 5.05 -14.04 19.28
CA ARG A 370 3.59 -13.94 19.08
C ARG A 370 3.22 -12.90 18.02
N VAL A 371 3.86 -11.73 18.05
CA VAL A 371 3.60 -10.67 17.06
C VAL A 371 4.08 -11.09 15.68
N GLY A 372 5.29 -11.64 15.57
CA GLY A 372 5.84 -12.16 14.31
C GLY A 372 4.94 -13.24 13.72
N LEU A 373 4.54 -14.23 14.52
CA LEU A 373 3.64 -15.30 14.11
C LEU A 373 2.29 -14.77 13.62
N LEU A 374 1.67 -13.86 14.35
CA LEU A 374 0.37 -13.29 13.98
C LEU A 374 0.44 -12.57 12.63
N VAL A 375 1.47 -11.73 12.43
CA VAL A 375 1.63 -10.96 11.18
C VAL A 375 2.02 -11.88 10.02
N SER A 376 2.86 -12.88 10.23
CA SER A 376 3.20 -13.88 9.22
C SER A 376 1.98 -14.71 8.80
N LEU A 377 1.21 -15.23 9.75
CA LEU A 377 -0.02 -15.98 9.45
C LEU A 377 -1.02 -15.10 8.70
N SER A 378 -1.21 -13.85 9.13
CA SER A 378 -2.07 -12.90 8.43
C SER A 378 -1.59 -12.64 7.01
N SER A 379 -0.29 -12.45 6.80
CA SER A 379 0.30 -12.24 5.47
C SER A 379 0.14 -13.47 4.58
N THR A 380 0.34 -14.67 5.12
CA THR A 380 0.09 -15.94 4.42
C THR A 380 -1.37 -16.08 4.04
N CYS A 381 -2.32 -15.81 4.94
CA CYS A 381 -3.75 -15.84 4.64
C CYS A 381 -4.11 -14.86 3.52
N VAL A 382 -3.53 -13.66 3.51
CA VAL A 382 -3.74 -12.68 2.43
C VAL A 382 -3.18 -13.19 1.10
N LEU A 383 -1.97 -13.75 1.08
CA LEU A 383 -1.36 -14.30 -0.13
C LEU A 383 -2.16 -15.50 -0.67
N LEU A 384 -2.62 -16.41 0.19
CA LEU A 384 -3.47 -17.53 -0.19
C LEU A 384 -4.85 -17.07 -0.69
N TYR A 385 -5.45 -16.07 -0.04
CA TYR A 385 -6.70 -15.47 -0.51
C TYR A 385 -6.52 -14.83 -1.89
N ARG A 386 -5.39 -14.14 -2.11
CA ARG A 386 -5.05 -13.53 -3.39
C ARG A 386 -4.88 -14.58 -4.48
N ASP A 387 -4.13 -15.65 -4.21
CA ASP A 387 -3.95 -16.78 -5.11
C ASP A 387 -5.30 -17.44 -5.46
N HIS A 388 -6.16 -17.66 -4.46
CA HIS A 388 -7.51 -18.17 -4.66
C HIS A 388 -8.36 -17.27 -5.57
N VAL A 389 -8.35 -15.95 -5.35
CA VAL A 389 -9.07 -14.98 -6.19
C VAL A 389 -8.49 -14.95 -7.61
N LEU A 390 -7.17 -14.98 -7.76
CA LEU A 390 -6.52 -15.06 -9.07
C LEU A 390 -6.91 -16.35 -9.79
N SER A 391 -6.81 -17.50 -9.14
CA SER A 391 -7.24 -18.80 -9.67
C SER A 391 -8.71 -18.79 -10.09
N THR A 392 -9.60 -18.26 -9.25
CA THR A 392 -11.03 -18.11 -9.58
C THR A 392 -11.24 -17.20 -10.78
N SER A 393 -10.51 -16.08 -10.85
CA SER A 393 -10.57 -15.15 -11.99
C SER A 393 -10.06 -15.81 -13.28
N TRP A 394 -9.01 -16.62 -13.19
CA TRP A 394 -8.47 -17.39 -14.30
C TRP A 394 -9.46 -18.43 -14.81
N ASN A 395 -10.16 -19.13 -13.92
CA ASN A 395 -11.20 -20.08 -14.30
C ASN A 395 -12.35 -19.38 -15.05
N LEU A 396 -12.77 -18.20 -14.60
CA LEU A 396 -13.79 -17.39 -15.30
C LEU A 396 -13.30 -16.90 -16.67
N VAL A 397 -12.06 -16.42 -16.76
CA VAL A 397 -11.44 -16.00 -18.03
C VAL A 397 -11.34 -17.17 -18.99
N ASN A 398 -10.90 -18.34 -18.53
CA ASN A 398 -10.76 -19.55 -19.34
C ASN A 398 -12.13 -20.05 -19.83
N PHE A 399 -13.17 -19.96 -18.99
CA PHE A 399 -14.54 -20.29 -19.38
C PHE A 399 -15.04 -19.39 -20.52
N ASP A 400 -14.94 -18.07 -20.37
CA ASP A 400 -15.36 -17.15 -21.44
C ASP A 400 -14.46 -17.30 -22.67
N ARG A 401 -13.15 -17.48 -22.49
CA ARG A 401 -12.19 -17.73 -23.59
C ARG A 401 -12.58 -18.97 -24.39
N ALA A 402 -12.83 -20.09 -23.75
CA ALA A 402 -13.27 -21.33 -24.40
C ALA A 402 -14.58 -21.11 -25.18
N ARG A 403 -15.51 -20.33 -24.62
CA ARG A 403 -16.76 -19.98 -25.29
C ARG A 403 -16.55 -19.14 -26.55
N TYR A 404 -15.66 -18.14 -26.51
CA TYR A 404 -15.33 -17.34 -27.70
C TYR A 404 -14.52 -18.14 -28.72
N GLU A 405 -13.61 -19.00 -28.29
CA GLU A 405 -12.84 -19.88 -29.18
C GLU A 405 -13.75 -20.88 -29.90
N GLU A 406 -14.73 -21.45 -29.19
CA GLU A 406 -15.71 -22.33 -29.82
C GLU A 406 -16.61 -21.57 -30.80
N GLY A 407 -17.10 -20.38 -30.42
CA GLY A 407 -17.87 -19.52 -31.32
C GLY A 407 -17.08 -19.11 -32.56
N TRP A 408 -15.79 -18.85 -32.42
CA TRP A 408 -14.88 -18.53 -33.53
C TRP A 408 -14.63 -19.75 -34.42
N ARG A 409 -14.39 -20.93 -33.83
CA ARG A 409 -14.22 -22.19 -34.57
C ARG A 409 -15.46 -22.53 -35.40
N LEU A 410 -16.64 -22.43 -34.81
CA LEU A 410 -17.92 -22.67 -35.51
C LEU A 410 -18.15 -21.65 -36.63
N PHE A 411 -17.79 -20.38 -36.41
CA PHE A 411 -17.86 -19.35 -37.42
C PHE A 411 -16.96 -19.66 -38.63
N LEU A 412 -15.69 -20.00 -38.39
CA LEU A 412 -14.75 -20.34 -39.46
C LEU A 412 -15.16 -21.62 -40.20
N SER A 413 -15.57 -22.67 -39.48
CA SER A 413 -15.90 -23.95 -40.10
C SER A 413 -17.21 -23.91 -40.91
N ARG A 414 -18.21 -23.12 -40.46
CA ARG A 414 -19.52 -23.08 -41.14
C ARG A 414 -19.55 -22.16 -42.36
N LEU A 415 -18.72 -21.11 -42.36
CA LEU A 415 -18.66 -20.13 -43.45
C LEU A 415 -17.40 -20.30 -44.31
N GLU A 416 -16.57 -21.30 -44.02
CA GLU A 416 -15.32 -21.62 -44.72
C GLU A 416 -14.33 -20.43 -44.81
N GLN A 417 -14.30 -19.58 -43.78
CA GLN A 417 -13.61 -18.26 -43.77
C GLN A 417 -12.12 -18.30 -43.39
N GLU A 418 -11.48 -19.48 -43.37
CA GLU A 418 -10.10 -19.61 -42.86
C GLU A 418 -9.08 -18.85 -43.72
N GLU A 419 -9.29 -18.83 -45.03
CA GLU A 419 -8.36 -18.17 -45.96
C GLU A 419 -8.50 -16.64 -45.90
N GLU A 420 -9.73 -16.15 -45.73
CA GLU A 420 -10.04 -14.73 -45.55
C GLU A 420 -9.42 -14.19 -44.26
N VAL A 421 -9.39 -14.96 -43.17
CA VAL A 421 -8.68 -14.57 -41.94
C VAL A 421 -7.18 -14.44 -42.18
N LYS A 422 -6.56 -15.35 -42.95
CA LYS A 422 -5.14 -15.25 -43.30
C LYS A 422 -4.86 -14.02 -44.17
N GLN A 423 -5.72 -13.75 -45.15
CA GLN A 423 -5.64 -12.56 -45.99
C GLN A 423 -5.77 -11.28 -45.15
N LEU A 424 -6.75 -11.24 -44.23
CA LEU A 424 -6.91 -10.14 -43.28
C LEU A 424 -5.66 -10.00 -42.40
N SER A 425 -5.09 -11.09 -41.88
CA SER A 425 -3.85 -11.06 -41.08
C SER A 425 -2.68 -10.43 -41.86
N ASN A 426 -2.48 -10.84 -43.11
CA ASN A 426 -1.46 -10.26 -44.00
C ASN A 426 -1.70 -8.76 -44.21
N TYR A 427 -2.96 -8.39 -44.44
CA TYR A 427 -3.35 -7.00 -44.63
C TYR A 427 -3.13 -6.14 -43.37
N LEU A 428 -3.45 -6.68 -42.19
CA LEU A 428 -3.24 -6.02 -40.91
C LEU A 428 -1.75 -5.81 -40.61
N ARG A 429 -0.90 -6.81 -40.88
CA ARG A 429 0.56 -6.66 -40.74
C ARG A 429 1.10 -5.50 -41.57
N HIS A 430 0.58 -5.33 -42.78
CA HIS A 430 0.95 -4.22 -43.65
C HIS A 430 0.50 -2.85 -43.09
N ILE A 431 -0.69 -2.76 -42.48
CA ILE A 431 -1.16 -1.51 -41.86
C ILE A 431 -0.39 -1.19 -40.57
N VAL A 432 -0.18 -2.18 -39.70
CA VAL A 432 0.53 -2.02 -38.42
C VAL A 432 1.98 -1.58 -38.67
N GLY A 433 2.65 -2.13 -39.68
CA GLY A 433 3.99 -1.70 -40.08
C GLY A 433 4.07 -0.18 -40.28
N ASN A 434 3.07 0.40 -40.96
CA ASN A 434 3.00 1.83 -41.21
C ASN A 434 2.56 2.63 -39.97
N ALA A 435 1.62 2.10 -39.18
CA ALA A 435 1.11 2.78 -37.96
C ALA A 435 2.16 2.85 -36.83
N SER A 436 3.04 1.86 -36.72
CA SER A 436 4.09 1.83 -35.69
C SER A 436 5.05 3.03 -35.78
N ILE A 437 5.31 3.52 -37.00
CA ILE A 437 6.15 4.71 -37.26
C ILE A 437 5.53 5.97 -36.63
N HIS A 438 4.21 6.11 -36.67
CA HIS A 438 3.52 7.24 -36.04
C HIS A 438 3.53 7.15 -34.51
N SER A 439 3.45 5.94 -33.95
CA SER A 439 3.55 5.74 -32.49
C SER A 439 4.91 6.17 -31.94
N LEU A 440 6.00 5.98 -32.70
CA LEU A 440 7.35 6.44 -32.34
C LEU A 440 7.43 7.97 -32.23
N GLN A 441 6.68 8.71 -33.06
CA GLN A 441 6.63 10.17 -32.96
C GLN A 441 5.91 10.65 -31.70
N ALA A 442 4.81 9.99 -31.30
CA ALA A 442 4.14 10.26 -30.03
C ALA A 442 5.07 10.01 -28.83
N GLY A 443 5.90 8.96 -28.90
CA GLY A 443 6.94 8.68 -27.92
C GLY A 443 7.97 9.82 -27.77
N MET A 444 8.33 10.51 -28.85
CA MET A 444 9.24 11.67 -28.79
C MET A 444 8.63 12.88 -28.10
N VAL A 445 7.34 13.17 -28.33
CA VAL A 445 6.61 14.24 -27.63
C VAL A 445 6.56 13.93 -26.12
N MET A 446 6.28 12.66 -25.76
CA MET A 446 6.29 12.22 -24.38
C MET A 446 7.66 12.38 -23.72
N ARG A 447 8.76 11.99 -24.40
CA ARG A 447 10.12 12.19 -23.89
C ARG A 447 10.46 13.67 -23.66
N ARG A 448 10.02 14.58 -24.54
CA ARG A 448 10.21 16.04 -24.33
C ARG A 448 9.42 16.58 -23.15
N TRP A 449 8.20 16.09 -22.95
CA TRP A 449 7.38 16.45 -21.80
C TRP A 449 7.98 15.89 -20.49
N LEU A 450 8.44 14.64 -20.50
CA LEU A 450 9.07 13.98 -19.35
C LEU A 450 10.35 14.67 -18.88
N LYS A 451 11.13 15.27 -19.79
CA LYS A 451 12.30 16.08 -19.42
C LYS A 451 11.99 17.30 -18.54
N LYS A 452 10.72 17.70 -18.41
CA LYS A 452 10.30 18.81 -17.55
C LYS A 452 9.82 18.38 -16.16
N LYS A 453 9.74 17.07 -15.86
CA LYS A 453 9.28 16.57 -14.55
C LYS A 453 10.43 16.37 -13.55
N SER A 454 10.07 16.40 -12.26
CA SER A 454 10.98 16.15 -11.13
C SER A 454 11.58 14.74 -11.20
N PHE A 455 12.79 14.56 -10.67
CA PHE A 455 13.47 13.26 -10.55
C PHE A 455 12.64 12.21 -9.78
N SER A 456 11.84 12.65 -8.79
CA SER A 456 10.89 11.79 -8.07
C SER A 456 9.86 11.16 -9.01
N ASP A 457 9.34 11.93 -9.95
CA ASP A 457 8.29 11.50 -10.87
C ASP A 457 8.88 10.57 -11.93
N LEU A 458 10.13 10.83 -12.34
CA LEU A 458 10.90 9.96 -13.22
C LEU A 458 11.12 8.57 -12.61
N LEU A 459 11.49 8.48 -11.33
CA LEU A 459 11.63 7.20 -10.64
C LEU A 459 10.30 6.47 -10.52
N GLN A 460 9.23 7.15 -10.11
CA GLN A 460 7.90 6.54 -9.99
C GLN A 460 7.37 6.02 -11.34
N MET A 461 7.64 6.74 -12.44
CA MET A 461 7.31 6.29 -13.78
C MET A 461 8.18 5.12 -14.26
N ARG A 462 9.46 5.06 -13.88
CA ARG A 462 10.37 3.95 -14.27
C ARG A 462 9.97 2.62 -13.65
N PHE A 463 9.33 2.65 -12.48
CA PHE A 463 8.80 1.46 -11.81
C PHE A 463 7.36 1.12 -12.22
N SER A 464 6.65 2.02 -12.93
CA SER A 464 5.37 1.68 -13.53
C SER A 464 5.63 1.01 -14.89
N SER A 465 5.56 -0.32 -14.91
CA SER A 465 5.75 -1.16 -16.10
C SER A 465 4.76 -0.86 -17.24
N SER A 466 3.73 -0.03 -17.02
CA SER A 466 2.71 0.33 -18.03
C SER A 466 3.03 1.57 -18.89
N VAL A 467 4.24 2.15 -18.79
CA VAL A 467 4.64 3.32 -19.59
C VAL A 467 5.07 2.94 -21.02
N SER A 468 4.92 1.67 -21.43
CA SER A 468 5.23 1.23 -22.80
C SER A 468 4.26 1.84 -23.84
N ASP A 469 4.81 2.66 -24.73
CA ASP A 469 4.34 2.99 -26.09
C ASP A 469 2.82 3.11 -26.30
N GLY A 470 2.17 3.99 -25.53
CA GLY A 470 0.74 4.28 -25.68
C GLY A 470 0.46 5.55 -26.49
N VAL A 471 -0.45 5.45 -27.46
CA VAL A 471 -1.16 6.61 -28.03
C VAL A 471 -1.91 7.34 -26.90
N MET A 472 -1.93 8.68 -26.93
CA MET A 472 -2.60 9.52 -25.92
C MET A 472 -3.43 10.63 -26.58
N GLN A 473 -4.48 11.05 -25.90
CA GLN A 473 -5.29 12.22 -26.23
C GLN A 473 -4.46 13.50 -26.05
N VAL A 474 -4.34 14.25 -27.13
CA VAL A 474 -3.69 15.56 -27.14
C VAL A 474 -4.67 16.60 -27.66
N ASP A 475 -4.46 17.85 -27.26
CA ASP A 475 -5.20 18.96 -27.83
C ASP A 475 -4.62 19.41 -29.18
N ARG A 476 -5.15 20.52 -29.70
CA ARG A 476 -4.73 21.12 -30.96
C ARG A 476 -3.24 21.47 -30.98
N ASP A 477 -2.68 21.85 -29.84
CA ASP A 477 -1.28 22.23 -29.70
C ASP A 477 -0.36 21.02 -29.45
N GLY A 478 -0.92 19.81 -29.46
CA GLY A 478 -0.20 18.57 -29.16
C GLY A 478 0.08 18.39 -27.67
N VAL A 479 -0.59 19.15 -26.79
CA VAL A 479 -0.43 19.04 -25.34
C VAL A 479 -1.38 17.95 -24.81
N PRO A 480 -0.91 17.02 -23.95
CA PRO A 480 -1.77 15.99 -23.38
C PRO A 480 -2.98 16.58 -22.63
N VAL A 481 -4.16 16.03 -22.88
CA VAL A 481 -5.40 16.49 -22.24
C VAL A 481 -5.44 16.05 -20.78
N GLN A 482 -5.33 16.98 -19.85
CA GLN A 482 -5.29 16.69 -18.41
C GLN A 482 -6.67 16.76 -17.72
N SER A 483 -7.62 17.49 -18.30
CA SER A 483 -8.97 17.65 -17.74
C SER A 483 -9.93 16.67 -18.39
N LEU A 484 -10.61 15.88 -17.57
CA LEU A 484 -11.65 14.94 -17.98
C LEU A 484 -12.84 15.69 -18.57
N HIS A 485 -13.14 16.88 -18.04
CA HIS A 485 -14.19 17.73 -18.58
C HIS A 485 -13.87 18.17 -20.01
N ARG A 486 -12.65 18.68 -20.25
CA ARG A 486 -12.18 19.06 -21.59
C ARG A 486 -12.23 17.86 -22.54
N LEU A 487 -11.79 16.69 -22.07
CA LEU A 487 -11.77 15.49 -22.89
C LEU A 487 -13.19 15.05 -23.31
N TYR A 488 -14.17 15.11 -22.40
CA TYR A 488 -15.57 14.84 -22.73
C TYR A 488 -16.17 15.88 -23.65
N SER A 489 -15.84 17.16 -23.48
CA SER A 489 -16.27 18.22 -24.40
C SER A 489 -15.79 17.95 -25.83
N GLN A 490 -14.53 17.56 -26.00
CA GLN A 490 -13.99 17.17 -27.30
C GLN A 490 -14.69 15.92 -27.86
N ALA A 491 -14.93 14.91 -27.01
CA ALA A 491 -15.58 13.67 -27.41
C ALA A 491 -16.99 13.90 -27.97
N VAL A 492 -17.78 14.78 -27.33
CA VAL A 492 -19.14 15.14 -27.76
C VAL A 492 -19.14 15.80 -29.14
N CYS A 493 -18.22 16.73 -29.38
CA CYS A 493 -18.08 17.37 -30.68
C CYS A 493 -17.69 16.34 -31.75
N LEU A 494 -16.72 15.46 -31.44
CA LEU A 494 -16.29 14.43 -32.39
C LEU A 494 -17.38 13.38 -32.66
N GLN A 495 -18.21 13.04 -31.66
CA GLN A 495 -19.22 11.99 -31.75
C GLN A 495 -20.18 12.18 -32.93
N VAL A 496 -20.56 13.43 -33.21
CA VAL A 496 -21.44 13.76 -34.34
C VAL A 496 -20.77 13.41 -35.67
N VAL A 497 -19.51 13.84 -35.86
CA VAL A 497 -18.73 13.56 -37.07
C VAL A 497 -18.43 12.06 -37.20
N LEU A 498 -18.06 11.42 -36.09
CA LEU A 498 -17.80 9.99 -36.02
C LEU A 498 -19.05 9.19 -36.41
N ALA A 499 -20.25 9.59 -35.95
CA ALA A 499 -21.48 8.91 -36.30
C ALA A 499 -21.79 8.94 -37.80
N GLU A 500 -21.50 10.05 -38.47
CA GLU A 500 -21.68 10.14 -39.92
C GLU A 500 -20.69 9.28 -40.68
N LYS A 501 -19.41 9.35 -40.29
CA LYS A 501 -18.36 8.51 -40.87
C LYS A 501 -18.67 7.02 -40.69
N VAL A 502 -19.09 6.61 -39.50
CA VAL A 502 -19.42 5.21 -39.20
C VAL A 502 -20.68 4.75 -39.97
N ARG A 503 -21.72 5.58 -40.09
CA ARG A 503 -22.89 5.27 -40.95
C ARG A 503 -22.48 5.07 -42.39
N TRP A 504 -21.61 5.93 -42.90
CA TRP A 504 -21.10 5.81 -44.26
C TRP A 504 -20.25 4.53 -44.42
N TRP A 505 -19.31 4.25 -43.51
CA TRP A 505 -18.52 3.01 -43.55
C TRP A 505 -19.41 1.78 -43.51
N ALA A 506 -20.39 1.74 -42.59
CA ALA A 506 -21.32 0.63 -42.45
C ALA A 506 -22.16 0.44 -43.72
N SER A 507 -22.72 1.51 -44.31
CA SER A 507 -23.53 1.38 -45.53
C SER A 507 -22.69 0.88 -46.73
N GLN A 508 -21.45 1.35 -46.87
CA GLN A 508 -20.56 0.94 -47.97
C GLN A 508 -20.04 -0.50 -47.80
N SER A 509 -19.96 -0.99 -46.56
CA SER A 509 -19.44 -2.32 -46.24
C SER A 509 -20.51 -3.37 -45.94
N ARG A 510 -21.80 -2.99 -45.94
CA ARG A 510 -22.93 -3.82 -45.49
C ARG A 510 -22.80 -4.24 -44.02
N GLY A 511 -22.34 -3.33 -43.18
CA GLY A 511 -22.23 -3.52 -41.74
C GLY A 511 -23.53 -3.19 -40.99
N TYR A 512 -23.67 -3.80 -39.82
CA TYR A 512 -24.80 -3.63 -38.92
C TYR A 512 -24.42 -2.81 -37.68
N PHE A 513 -25.43 -2.16 -37.12
CA PHE A 513 -25.39 -1.55 -35.80
C PHE A 513 -25.99 -2.48 -34.74
N VAL A 514 -25.44 -2.43 -33.53
CA VAL A 514 -25.98 -3.19 -32.40
C VAL A 514 -26.95 -2.30 -31.63
N VAL A 515 -28.20 -2.74 -31.53
CA VAL A 515 -29.26 -2.10 -30.75
C VAL A 515 -29.81 -3.11 -29.74
N GLN A 516 -30.29 -2.66 -28.59
CA GLN A 516 -30.99 -3.54 -27.65
C GLN A 516 -32.48 -3.59 -28.00
N ASP A 517 -33.01 -4.79 -28.17
CA ASP A 517 -34.45 -5.00 -28.33
C ASP A 517 -35.20 -4.72 -27.01
N GLN A 518 -36.53 -4.83 -27.02
CA GLN A 518 -37.36 -4.61 -25.82
C GLN A 518 -37.08 -5.62 -24.70
N GLU A 519 -36.50 -6.78 -25.04
CA GLU A 519 -36.10 -7.83 -24.09
C GLU A 519 -34.65 -7.64 -23.61
N GLY A 520 -33.95 -6.60 -24.08
CA GLY A 520 -32.55 -6.33 -23.75
C GLY A 520 -31.54 -7.22 -24.48
N ARG A 521 -31.97 -7.98 -25.50
CA ARG A 521 -31.09 -8.77 -26.37
C ARG A 521 -30.47 -7.87 -27.44
N ASN A 522 -29.30 -8.25 -27.92
CA ASN A 522 -28.65 -7.56 -29.02
C ASN A 522 -29.38 -7.89 -30.33
N ALA A 523 -30.01 -6.89 -30.93
CA ALA A 523 -30.50 -6.89 -32.31
C ALA A 523 -29.46 -6.21 -33.22
N PHE A 524 -29.37 -6.68 -34.46
CA PHE A 524 -28.47 -6.15 -35.47
C PHE A 524 -29.32 -5.51 -36.56
N ILE A 525 -29.14 -4.21 -36.77
CA ILE A 525 -29.92 -3.44 -37.74
C ILE A 525 -29.02 -2.82 -38.79
N THR A 526 -29.53 -2.67 -40.01
CA THR A 526 -28.79 -2.01 -41.10
C THR A 526 -28.72 -0.50 -40.89
N CYS A 527 -27.94 0.18 -41.73
CA CYS A 527 -27.86 1.64 -41.69
C CYS A 527 -29.21 2.30 -42.03
N GLU A 528 -29.94 1.74 -43.00
CA GLU A 528 -31.26 2.23 -43.42
C GLU A 528 -32.29 2.09 -42.29
N GLU A 529 -32.30 0.95 -41.61
CA GLU A 529 -33.16 0.70 -40.45
C GLU A 529 -32.83 1.63 -39.29
N ALA A 530 -31.54 1.87 -39.04
CA ALA A 530 -31.09 2.78 -37.99
C ALA A 530 -31.51 4.24 -38.26
N LEU A 531 -31.50 4.67 -39.52
CA LEU A 531 -32.01 5.98 -39.93
C LEU A 531 -33.53 6.07 -39.73
N ALA A 532 -34.29 5.05 -40.14
CA ALA A 532 -35.74 5.00 -39.95
C ALA A 532 -36.15 5.03 -38.46
N LEU A 533 -35.37 4.38 -37.58
CA LEU A 533 -35.57 4.43 -36.13
C LEU A 533 -35.24 5.81 -35.54
N GLN A 534 -34.26 6.52 -36.11
CA GLN A 534 -33.89 7.85 -35.64
C GLN A 534 -34.95 8.90 -35.99
N ASP A 535 -35.58 8.77 -37.16
CA ASP A 535 -36.66 9.68 -37.60
C ASP A 535 -37.96 9.47 -36.80
N SER A 536 -38.24 8.25 -36.37
CA SER A 536 -39.45 7.90 -35.60
C SER A 536 -39.37 8.26 -34.12
N SER A 537 -38.16 8.42 -33.56
CA SER A 537 -37.97 8.81 -32.16
C SER A 537 -36.74 9.71 -32.02
N PRO A 538 -36.91 11.04 -32.02
CA PRO A 538 -35.79 11.99 -31.84
C PRO A 538 -35.11 11.87 -30.47
N THR A 539 -35.75 11.18 -29.52
CA THR A 539 -35.19 10.82 -28.20
C THR A 539 -34.43 9.50 -28.19
N SER A 540 -34.52 8.70 -29.27
CA SER A 540 -33.77 7.46 -29.40
C SER A 540 -32.28 7.78 -29.37
N SER A 541 -31.65 7.33 -28.28
CA SER A 541 -30.23 7.45 -27.99
C SER A 541 -29.38 7.29 -29.24
N SER A 542 -28.44 8.21 -29.46
CA SER A 542 -27.47 8.16 -30.57
C SER A 542 -26.98 6.73 -30.77
N ILE A 543 -27.10 6.22 -32.01
CA ILE A 543 -26.64 4.89 -32.46
C ILE A 543 -25.22 4.56 -31.93
N ILE A 544 -24.42 5.59 -31.71
CA ILE A 544 -23.08 5.51 -31.16
C ILE A 544 -23.03 6.25 -29.81
N PRO A 545 -23.30 5.60 -28.67
CA PRO A 545 -23.30 6.26 -27.37
C PRO A 545 -21.89 6.57 -26.87
N LEU A 546 -21.71 7.73 -26.23
CA LEU A 546 -20.50 8.02 -25.46
C LEU A 546 -20.37 7.06 -24.29
N LYS A 547 -19.13 6.78 -23.92
CA LYS A 547 -18.85 6.08 -22.67
C LYS A 547 -19.36 6.89 -21.47
N SER A 548 -20.01 6.23 -20.52
CA SER A 548 -20.50 6.88 -19.30
C SER A 548 -19.35 7.49 -18.48
N ILE A 549 -19.56 8.68 -17.94
CA ILE A 549 -18.57 9.42 -17.13
C ILE A 549 -18.07 8.57 -15.95
N SER A 550 -18.96 7.92 -15.20
CA SER A 550 -18.60 7.09 -14.04
C SER A 550 -17.62 5.96 -14.42
N ARG A 551 -17.88 5.26 -15.53
CA ARG A 551 -16.98 4.20 -16.03
C ARG A 551 -15.65 4.75 -16.55
N THR A 552 -15.63 5.97 -17.08
CA THR A 552 -14.39 6.63 -17.49
C THR A 552 -13.57 7.03 -16.28
N ILE A 553 -14.18 7.62 -15.24
CA ILE A 553 -13.53 7.93 -13.97
C ILE A 553 -12.89 6.68 -13.36
N GLU A 554 -13.66 5.58 -13.28
CA GLU A 554 -13.15 4.30 -12.78
C GLU A 554 -11.93 3.82 -13.57
N LYS A 555 -12.00 3.87 -14.91
CA LYS A 555 -10.89 3.44 -15.78
C LYS A 555 -9.66 4.36 -15.66
N VAL A 556 -9.85 5.67 -15.54
CA VAL A 556 -8.75 6.64 -15.35
C VAL A 556 -8.05 6.39 -14.02
N ALA A 557 -8.81 6.24 -12.95
CA ALA A 557 -8.25 6.04 -11.61
C ALA A 557 -7.56 4.68 -11.47
N ARG A 558 -8.14 3.60 -12.02
CA ARG A 558 -7.60 2.23 -11.86
C ARG A 558 -6.51 1.90 -12.87
N SER A 559 -6.78 2.06 -14.16
CA SER A 559 -5.92 1.56 -15.23
C SER A 559 -4.86 2.57 -15.68
N TYR A 560 -5.10 3.88 -15.47
CA TYR A 560 -4.22 4.95 -15.98
C TYR A 560 -3.60 5.82 -14.89
N GLY A 561 -3.74 5.45 -13.61
CA GLY A 561 -3.12 6.17 -12.49
C GLY A 561 -3.52 7.65 -12.39
N GLY A 562 -4.73 8.00 -12.84
CA GLY A 562 -5.21 9.39 -12.87
C GLY A 562 -4.91 10.15 -14.17
N GLU A 563 -4.14 9.58 -15.11
CA GLU A 563 -3.77 10.24 -16.36
C GLU A 563 -4.93 10.21 -17.38
N VAL A 564 -5.73 11.28 -17.40
CA VAL A 564 -6.90 11.45 -18.29
C VAL A 564 -6.55 11.27 -19.77
N CYS A 565 -5.39 11.75 -20.22
CA CYS A 565 -4.99 11.69 -21.62
C CYS A 565 -4.85 10.25 -22.17
N ARG A 566 -4.77 9.23 -21.32
CA ARG A 566 -4.66 7.83 -21.78
C ARG A 566 -5.99 7.20 -22.16
N VAL A 567 -7.12 7.87 -21.93
CA VAL A 567 -8.43 7.34 -22.29
C VAL A 567 -8.72 7.56 -23.78
N LEU A 568 -8.70 6.48 -24.55
CA LEU A 568 -8.92 6.53 -26.00
C LEU A 568 -10.33 6.12 -26.44
N ASP A 569 -11.18 5.69 -25.50
CA ASP A 569 -12.46 5.03 -25.78
C ASP A 569 -13.68 5.79 -25.22
N ILE A 570 -13.64 7.12 -25.17
CA ILE A 570 -14.81 7.94 -24.78
C ILE A 570 -15.78 8.03 -25.95
N SER A 571 -15.29 8.49 -27.11
CA SER A 571 -15.95 8.37 -28.40
C SER A 571 -15.60 7.02 -28.99
N ARG A 572 -16.58 6.13 -29.09
CA ARG A 572 -16.36 4.76 -29.56
C ARG A 572 -17.52 4.28 -30.41
N ALA A 573 -17.22 3.57 -31.48
CA ALA A 573 -18.19 3.00 -32.40
C ALA A 573 -17.94 1.51 -32.62
N ARG A 574 -19.00 0.80 -32.98
CA ARG A 574 -18.95 -0.62 -33.31
C ARG A 574 -19.73 -0.87 -34.59
N ILE A 575 -19.12 -1.60 -35.52
CA ILE A 575 -19.75 -2.11 -36.72
C ILE A 575 -19.65 -3.63 -36.70
N VAL A 576 -20.76 -4.30 -36.95
CA VAL A 576 -20.85 -5.77 -36.94
C VAL A 576 -21.04 -6.28 -38.37
N PHE A 577 -20.49 -7.44 -38.70
CA PHE A 577 -20.51 -8.03 -40.04
C PHE A 577 -20.92 -9.50 -39.99
N ASP A 578 -21.48 -10.00 -41.08
CA ASP A 578 -21.81 -11.43 -41.21
C ASP A 578 -20.56 -12.30 -41.42
N ASP A 579 -19.53 -11.75 -42.08
CA ASP A 579 -18.34 -12.49 -42.52
C ASP A 579 -17.03 -11.65 -42.41
N ILE A 580 -15.89 -12.26 -42.71
CA ILE A 580 -14.56 -11.62 -42.65
C ILE A 580 -14.30 -10.73 -43.86
N GLU A 581 -14.93 -11.03 -45.00
CA GLU A 581 -14.84 -10.19 -46.18
C GLU A 581 -15.42 -8.80 -45.91
N GLY A 582 -16.58 -8.70 -45.25
CA GLY A 582 -17.21 -7.45 -44.81
C GLY A 582 -16.32 -6.65 -43.87
N VAL A 583 -15.67 -7.31 -42.91
CA VAL A 583 -14.67 -6.68 -42.02
C VAL A 583 -13.50 -6.11 -42.84
N SER A 584 -12.96 -6.91 -43.77
CA SER A 584 -11.82 -6.52 -44.62
C SER A 584 -12.16 -5.38 -45.57
N ARG A 585 -13.38 -5.39 -46.12
CA ARG A 585 -13.93 -4.34 -46.97
C ARG A 585 -14.08 -3.04 -46.18
N CYS A 586 -14.69 -3.10 -44.99
CA CYS A 586 -14.83 -1.92 -44.13
C CYS A 586 -13.48 -1.35 -43.71
N LEU A 587 -12.52 -2.18 -43.33
CA LEU A 587 -11.17 -1.74 -42.98
C LEU A 587 -10.48 -1.05 -44.17
N SER A 588 -10.64 -1.59 -45.38
CA SER A 588 -10.10 -0.99 -46.59
C SER A 588 -10.75 0.37 -46.89
N ILE A 589 -12.05 0.51 -46.67
CA ILE A 589 -12.77 1.79 -46.79
C ILE A 589 -12.21 2.81 -45.80
N ILE A 590 -12.06 2.43 -44.51
CA ILE A 590 -11.54 3.32 -43.46
C ILE A 590 -10.09 3.73 -43.77
N LYS A 591 -9.24 2.79 -44.19
CA LYS A 591 -7.83 3.05 -44.53
C LYS A 591 -7.69 4.03 -45.70
N ASN A 592 -8.60 3.95 -46.68
CA ASN A 592 -8.59 4.79 -47.87
C ASN A 592 -9.38 6.11 -47.68
N ASP A 593 -10.02 6.31 -46.53
CA ASP A 593 -10.72 7.55 -46.20
C ASP A 593 -9.69 8.65 -45.92
N ARG A 594 -9.68 9.68 -46.77
CA ARG A 594 -8.70 10.78 -46.72
C ARG A 594 -8.79 11.61 -45.44
N ASP A 595 -9.94 11.57 -44.78
CA ASP A 595 -10.16 12.31 -43.53
C ASP A 595 -9.74 11.50 -42.30
N VAL A 596 -9.26 10.26 -42.43
CA VAL A 596 -9.02 9.37 -41.30
C VAL A 596 -7.55 9.01 -41.17
N GLU A 597 -7.02 9.16 -39.96
CA GLU A 597 -5.70 8.66 -39.60
C GLU A 597 -5.84 7.52 -38.58
N ILE A 598 -5.31 6.34 -38.90
CA ILE A 598 -5.29 5.19 -37.99
C ILE A 598 -4.02 5.28 -37.12
N LEU A 599 -4.21 5.57 -35.82
CA LEU A 599 -3.11 5.71 -34.87
C LEU A 599 -2.68 4.39 -34.25
N ARG A 600 -3.65 3.49 -34.02
CA ARG A 600 -3.41 2.16 -33.44
C ARG A 600 -4.36 1.15 -34.04
N LEU A 601 -3.86 -0.05 -34.30
CA LEU A 601 -4.64 -1.17 -34.81
C LEU A 601 -4.31 -2.41 -33.96
N LYS A 602 -5.35 -3.06 -33.44
CA LYS A 602 -5.27 -4.33 -32.70
C LYS A 602 -6.13 -5.37 -33.40
N GLY A 603 -5.50 -6.31 -34.10
CA GLY A 603 -6.18 -7.40 -34.79
C GLY A 603 -6.25 -8.66 -33.95
N ARG A 604 -7.32 -8.85 -33.17
CA ARG A 604 -7.52 -10.06 -32.37
C ARG A 604 -8.16 -11.21 -33.15
N MET A 605 -8.75 -10.91 -34.33
CA MET A 605 -9.30 -11.92 -35.25
C MET A 605 -8.22 -12.72 -35.98
N ALA A 606 -7.08 -12.08 -36.24
CA ALA A 606 -6.00 -12.62 -37.06
C ALA A 606 -4.85 -13.22 -36.24
N GLN A 607 -5.02 -13.30 -34.92
CA GLN A 607 -3.98 -13.73 -34.00
C GLN A 607 -3.93 -15.26 -34.01
N ASP A 608 -2.92 -15.80 -34.69
CA ASP A 608 -2.66 -17.24 -34.68
C ASP A 608 -2.51 -17.70 -33.23
N GLN A 609 -3.21 -18.78 -32.87
CA GLN A 609 -3.36 -19.28 -31.50
C GLN A 609 -2.04 -19.73 -30.82
N ARG A 610 -0.88 -19.58 -31.47
CA ARG A 610 0.37 -20.25 -31.08
C ARG A 610 1.48 -19.26 -30.71
N ALA A 611 1.80 -19.27 -29.41
CA ALA A 611 3.11 -19.07 -28.78
C ALA A 611 3.66 -17.64 -28.53
N ASP A 612 3.56 -16.67 -29.44
CA ASP A 612 4.46 -15.50 -29.32
C ASP A 612 3.90 -14.27 -28.57
N CYS A 613 2.72 -14.38 -27.94
CA CYS A 613 2.02 -13.23 -27.33
C CYS A 613 1.57 -13.43 -25.87
N GLU A 614 2.19 -14.36 -25.13
CA GLU A 614 1.80 -14.72 -23.75
C GLU A 614 1.68 -13.52 -22.79
N GLU A 615 2.41 -12.43 -23.00
CA GLU A 615 2.37 -11.27 -22.10
C GLU A 615 1.23 -10.26 -22.37
N SER A 616 0.57 -10.29 -23.53
CA SER A 616 -0.48 -9.29 -23.87
C SER A 616 -1.88 -9.88 -24.08
N ASP A 617 -2.01 -11.20 -24.08
CA ASP A 617 -3.25 -11.93 -24.39
C ASP A 617 -4.21 -12.11 -23.20
N GLY A 618 -3.72 -11.90 -21.97
CA GLY A 618 -4.49 -12.09 -20.73
C GLY A 618 -5.79 -11.26 -20.63
N ASP A 619 -5.84 -10.12 -21.34
CA ASP A 619 -6.93 -9.15 -21.23
C ASP A 619 -8.09 -9.36 -22.21
N SER A 620 -7.93 -10.24 -23.21
CA SER A 620 -8.92 -10.33 -24.29
C SER A 620 -10.17 -11.13 -23.92
N PHE A 621 -10.12 -12.00 -22.89
CA PHE A 621 -11.17 -12.97 -22.55
C PHE A 621 -11.59 -13.81 -23.77
N GLY A 622 -10.66 -14.05 -24.70
CA GLY A 622 -10.91 -14.73 -25.97
C GLY A 622 -11.69 -13.92 -27.01
N ARG A 623 -12.05 -12.67 -26.75
CA ARG A 623 -12.77 -11.82 -27.72
C ARG A 623 -11.94 -11.68 -28.99
N ARG A 624 -12.59 -11.94 -30.14
CA ARG A 624 -12.02 -11.68 -31.47
C ARG A 624 -12.72 -10.47 -32.07
N ASP A 625 -11.98 -9.37 -32.12
CA ASP A 625 -12.39 -8.13 -32.75
C ASP A 625 -11.21 -7.46 -33.46
N LEU A 626 -11.52 -6.53 -34.35
CA LEU A 626 -10.54 -5.59 -34.87
C LEU A 626 -10.79 -4.23 -34.22
N MET A 627 -9.88 -3.79 -33.37
CA MET A 627 -9.99 -2.52 -32.67
C MET A 627 -9.01 -1.50 -33.25
N MET A 628 -9.52 -0.32 -33.56
CA MET A 628 -8.78 0.80 -34.12
C MET A 628 -8.89 2.02 -33.22
N ASN A 629 -7.79 2.71 -33.00
CA ASN A 629 -7.82 4.09 -32.51
C ASN A 629 -7.54 5.01 -33.70
N ILE A 630 -8.47 5.91 -34.00
CA ILE A 630 -8.42 6.78 -35.17
C ILE A 630 -8.56 8.25 -34.77
N CYS A 631 -8.04 9.14 -35.61
CA CYS A 631 -8.39 10.56 -35.63
C CYS A 631 -9.11 10.89 -36.93
N ILE A 632 -10.09 11.79 -36.87
CA ILE A 632 -10.77 12.33 -38.05
C ILE A 632 -10.24 13.76 -38.25
N ARG A 633 -9.63 14.02 -39.40
CA ARG A 633 -8.98 15.28 -39.79
C ARG A 633 -9.61 15.83 -41.07
N ASN A 634 -10.83 16.33 -40.95
CA ASN A 634 -11.50 17.10 -41.98
C ASN A 634 -11.68 18.58 -41.55
N GLU A 635 -12.14 19.43 -42.46
CA GLU A 635 -12.37 20.85 -42.17
C GLU A 635 -13.30 21.05 -40.96
N GLU A 636 -14.34 20.22 -40.81
CA GLU A 636 -15.30 20.31 -39.70
C GLU A 636 -14.62 20.05 -38.34
N THR A 637 -13.85 18.97 -38.23
CA THR A 637 -13.10 18.64 -36.99
C THR A 637 -12.05 19.68 -36.63
N ILE A 638 -11.38 20.29 -37.64
CA ILE A 638 -10.44 21.40 -37.44
C ILE A 638 -11.16 22.64 -36.93
N CYS A 639 -12.32 22.98 -37.52
CA CYS A 639 -13.15 24.09 -37.05
C CYS A 639 -13.66 23.89 -35.62
N LEU A 640 -13.97 22.65 -35.25
CA LEU A 640 -14.38 22.27 -33.90
C LEU A 640 -13.20 22.13 -32.91
N GLY A 641 -11.96 22.13 -33.38
CA GLY A 641 -10.75 21.95 -32.55
C GLY A 641 -10.64 20.54 -31.95
N VAL A 642 -11.14 19.52 -32.65
CA VAL A 642 -11.16 18.11 -32.22
C VAL A 642 -10.48 17.17 -33.23
N GLU A 643 -9.71 17.72 -34.17
CA GLU A 643 -8.98 16.97 -35.21
C GLU A 643 -7.93 15.99 -34.66
N ASN A 644 -7.49 16.20 -33.42
CA ASN A 644 -6.56 15.32 -32.70
C ASN A 644 -7.26 14.44 -31.65
N HIS A 645 -8.59 14.54 -31.50
CA HIS A 645 -9.30 13.70 -30.54
C HIS A 645 -9.43 12.29 -31.09
N ILE A 646 -9.05 11.32 -30.26
CA ILE A 646 -8.99 9.92 -30.64
C ILE A 646 -10.32 9.26 -30.38
N ALA A 647 -10.85 8.57 -31.39
CA ALA A 647 -12.00 7.68 -31.28
C ALA A 647 -11.57 6.21 -31.38
N GLU A 648 -12.31 5.33 -30.72
CA GLU A 648 -12.16 3.88 -30.86
C GLU A 648 -13.21 3.31 -31.82
N VAL A 649 -12.80 2.57 -32.85
CA VAL A 649 -13.71 1.86 -33.75
C VAL A 649 -13.45 0.37 -33.65
N GLN A 650 -14.50 -0.40 -33.36
CA GLN A 650 -14.46 -1.86 -33.26
C GLN A 650 -15.20 -2.49 -34.44
N LEU A 651 -14.53 -3.36 -35.20
CA LEU A 651 -15.18 -4.22 -36.18
C LEU A 651 -15.28 -5.62 -35.60
N GLN A 652 -16.47 -6.21 -35.67
CA GLN A 652 -16.79 -7.51 -35.07
C GLN A 652 -17.62 -8.36 -36.03
N VAL A 653 -17.55 -9.68 -35.91
CA VAL A 653 -18.47 -10.58 -36.63
C VAL A 653 -19.70 -10.87 -35.76
N ILE A 654 -20.86 -11.07 -36.39
CA ILE A 654 -22.16 -11.17 -35.74
C ILE A 654 -22.22 -12.31 -34.72
N THR A 655 -21.63 -13.46 -35.05
CA THR A 655 -21.55 -14.63 -34.17
C THR A 655 -20.87 -14.30 -32.84
N LEU A 656 -19.81 -13.49 -32.87
CA LEU A 656 -19.06 -13.14 -31.66
C LEU A 656 -19.67 -11.93 -30.92
N ALA A 657 -20.27 -11.00 -31.66
CA ALA A 657 -21.03 -9.90 -31.07
C ALA A 657 -22.24 -10.43 -30.28
N ALA A 658 -22.89 -11.50 -30.77
CA ALA A 658 -23.99 -12.18 -30.08
C ALA A 658 -23.57 -12.85 -28.75
N LEU A 659 -22.30 -13.25 -28.62
CA LEU A 659 -21.77 -13.80 -27.36
C LEU A 659 -21.56 -12.75 -26.27
N GLN A 660 -21.57 -11.45 -26.60
CA GLN A 660 -21.44 -10.35 -25.65
C GLN A 660 -22.78 -10.06 -24.96
N THR A 661 -23.27 -11.03 -24.21
CA THR A 661 -24.47 -10.87 -23.38
C THR A 661 -24.20 -9.94 -22.19
N SER A 662 -25.27 -9.40 -21.60
CA SER A 662 -25.18 -8.64 -20.34
C SER A 662 -24.50 -9.44 -19.22
N GLU A 663 -24.74 -10.75 -19.18
CA GLU A 663 -24.12 -11.68 -18.23
C GLU A 663 -22.62 -11.85 -18.48
N ALA A 664 -22.20 -12.04 -19.74
CA ALA A 664 -20.78 -12.10 -20.10
C ALA A 664 -20.08 -10.76 -19.80
N HIS A 665 -20.78 -9.64 -20.00
CA HIS A 665 -20.26 -8.33 -19.59
C HIS A 665 -20.11 -8.23 -18.07
N SER A 666 -21.07 -8.73 -17.29
CA SER A 666 -21.02 -8.78 -15.83
C SER A 666 -19.85 -9.63 -15.33
N ARG A 667 -19.63 -10.83 -15.89
CA ARG A 667 -18.46 -11.67 -15.56
C ARG A 667 -17.13 -10.99 -15.88
N TYR A 668 -17.04 -10.37 -17.07
CA TYR A 668 -15.88 -9.56 -17.44
C TYR A 668 -15.61 -8.43 -16.42
N LEU A 669 -16.65 -7.70 -16.03
CA LEU A 669 -16.52 -6.65 -15.02
C LEU A 669 -16.10 -7.22 -13.66
N ALA A 670 -16.63 -8.38 -13.27
CA ALA A 670 -16.25 -9.06 -12.03
C ALA A 670 -14.76 -9.45 -12.04
N VAL A 671 -14.27 -10.13 -13.08
CA VAL A 671 -12.85 -10.51 -13.17
C VAL A 671 -11.94 -9.29 -13.23
N ARG A 672 -12.28 -8.30 -14.07
CA ARG A 672 -11.53 -7.04 -14.13
C ARG A 672 -11.44 -6.36 -12.77
N ASN A 673 -12.56 -6.28 -12.04
CA ASN A 673 -12.59 -5.69 -10.71
C ASN A 673 -11.82 -6.51 -9.66
N LEU A 674 -11.76 -7.84 -9.81
CA LEU A 674 -10.96 -8.73 -8.95
C LEU A 674 -9.45 -8.56 -9.21
N ARG A 675 -9.04 -8.39 -10.48
CA ARG A 675 -7.63 -8.22 -10.89
C ARG A 675 -7.13 -6.78 -10.80
N ARG A 676 -8.06 -5.82 -10.73
CA ARG A 676 -7.81 -4.37 -10.71
C ARG A 676 -7.16 -3.82 -11.98
N GLU A 677 -7.53 -4.42 -13.11
CA GLU A 677 -7.21 -3.96 -14.47
C GLU A 677 -8.09 -2.79 -14.93
#